data_AF-A0A2J8V425-F1
#
_entry.id   AF-A0A2J8V425-F1
#
_cell.length_a   1.000
_cell.length_b   1.000
_cell.length_c   1.000
_cell.angle_alpha   90.00
_cell.angle_beta   90.00
_cell.angle_gamma   90.00
#
_symmetry.space_group_name_H-M   'P 1'
#
loop_
_entity.id
_entity.type
_entity.pdbx_description
1 polymer ?
#
loop_
_entity_poly.entity_id
_entity_poly.type
_entity_poly.pdbx_seq_one_letter_code
_entity_poly.pdbx_strand_id
1 'polypeptide(L)'
;MKAEDYDVVKVIGRGAFGEVQLVRHKASQKVYAMKLLSKFEMIKRSDSAFFWEERDIMAFANSPWVVQTGMVHCDTAVGTPDYISPEVLKSQGGDGYYGRECDWWSVGVFLYEMLVGDTPFYADSLVGTYSKIMDHKNSLCFPEDAEISKHAKNLICAFLTDREVRLGRNGVEEIRQHPFFKNDQWHWDNIRETAAPVVPELSSDIDSSNFDDIEDDKGDVETFPIPKAFVGNQLPFIGFTYYRENLLLSDSPSCRENDSIQSRKNEIQKKLYTLEEHLSNEIQAKEELEQKCKSVNTRLEKTAKELEEEITLRKSVESALRQLEREKALLQHKNAEYQRKADHEADKKRNLENDVNSLKDQLEDLKKRNQNSQISTEKVNQLQRQLDETNALLRTESDTAARLRKTQAESSKQIQQLESNNRDLQDKNCLLETAKLKLEKEFINLQSALESERRDRTHGSEIINDLQGRISGLEEDLKNGKILLAKVELEKRQLQERFTDLEKEKSNMEIDMTYQLKVIQQSLEQEEAEHKATKARLADKNKIYESIEEAKSEAMKEMEKKLLEERTLKQKVENLLLEAEKRCSLLDCDLKQSQQKINELLKQKDVLNEDVRNLTLKIEQETQKRCLTQNDLKMQTQQVNTLKMSEKQLKQENNHLMEMKMNLEKQNAELRKERQDADGQMKELQDQLEAEQYFS
;
A
#
# COMPACT_ATOMS: atom_id res chain seq x y z
N MET A 1 4.22 -11.62 -26.39
CA MET A 1 4.36 -13.05 -26.06
C MET A 1 3.07 -13.56 -25.46
N LYS A 2 2.74 -14.82 -25.68
CA LYS A 2 1.54 -15.53 -25.18
C LYS A 2 1.94 -16.91 -24.65
N ALA A 3 1.05 -17.57 -23.91
CA ALA A 3 1.33 -18.90 -23.34
C ALA A 3 1.69 -19.94 -24.41
N GLU A 4 1.10 -19.83 -25.60
CA GLU A 4 1.38 -20.74 -26.72
C GLU A 4 2.80 -20.58 -27.30
N ASP A 5 3.53 -19.53 -26.94
CA ASP A 5 4.93 -19.32 -27.34
C ASP A 5 5.90 -20.22 -26.54
N TYR A 6 5.38 -20.99 -25.58
CA TYR A 6 6.14 -21.84 -24.66
C TYR A 6 5.71 -23.31 -24.75
N ASP A 7 6.69 -24.21 -24.64
CA ASP A 7 6.48 -25.63 -24.42
C ASP A 7 6.57 -25.91 -22.92
N VAL A 8 5.50 -26.49 -22.35
CA VAL A 8 5.48 -26.89 -20.94
C VAL A 8 6.20 -28.23 -20.79
N VAL A 9 7.23 -28.25 -19.94
CA VAL A 9 8.04 -29.45 -19.67
C VAL A 9 7.46 -30.23 -18.49
N LYS A 10 7.27 -29.56 -17.35
CA LYS A 10 6.78 -30.16 -16.10
C LYS A 10 6.18 -29.09 -15.19
N VAL A 11 5.15 -29.42 -14.42
CA VAL A 11 4.70 -28.60 -13.29
C VAL A 11 5.64 -28.86 -12.11
N ILE A 12 6.30 -27.82 -11.61
CA ILE A 12 7.35 -27.93 -10.55
C ILE A 12 6.91 -27.29 -9.22
N GLY A 13 5.75 -26.63 -9.19
CA GLY A 13 5.18 -26.08 -7.96
C GLY A 13 3.68 -25.83 -8.12
N ARG A 14 2.91 -25.95 -7.03
CA ARG A 14 1.49 -25.59 -6.98
C ARG A 14 1.21 -24.80 -5.71
N GLY A 15 0.46 -23.71 -5.85
CA GLY A 15 0.10 -22.83 -4.76
C GLY A 15 -1.38 -22.46 -4.77
N ALA A 16 -1.79 -21.63 -3.81
CA ALA A 16 -3.19 -21.26 -3.59
C ALA A 16 -3.88 -20.62 -4.81
N PHE A 17 -3.11 -19.91 -5.65
CA PHE A 17 -3.63 -19.11 -6.76
C PHE A 17 -3.26 -19.68 -8.15
N GLY A 18 -2.57 -20.82 -8.23
CA GLY A 18 -2.15 -21.41 -9.49
C GLY A 18 -0.90 -22.28 -9.35
N GLU A 19 -0.09 -22.34 -10.39
CA GLU A 19 1.04 -23.27 -10.48
C GLU A 19 2.27 -22.65 -11.13
N VAL A 20 3.42 -23.30 -10.92
CA VAL A 20 4.72 -22.94 -11.51
C VAL A 20 5.12 -24.06 -12.45
N GLN A 21 5.35 -23.69 -13.71
CA GLN A 21 5.68 -24.61 -14.79
C GLN A 21 7.13 -24.40 -15.22
N LEU A 22 7.91 -25.47 -15.34
CA LEU A 22 9.15 -25.47 -16.11
C LEU A 22 8.78 -25.43 -17.59
N VAL A 23 9.23 -24.38 -18.29
CA VAL A 23 8.87 -24.16 -19.70
C VAL A 23 10.09 -23.86 -20.56
N ARG A 24 10.00 -24.19 -21.85
CA ARG A 24 10.97 -23.79 -22.87
C ARG A 24 10.32 -22.83 -23.85
N HIS A 25 10.92 -21.66 -24.06
CA HIS A 25 10.42 -20.72 -25.06
C HIS A 25 10.72 -21.24 -26.47
N LYS A 26 9.70 -21.39 -27.31
CA LYS A 26 9.80 -22.05 -28.63
C LYS A 26 10.82 -21.39 -29.56
N ALA A 27 10.84 -20.06 -29.60
CA ALA A 27 11.70 -19.34 -30.55
C ALA A 27 13.16 -19.24 -30.07
N SER A 28 13.40 -18.97 -28.78
CA SER A 28 14.76 -18.78 -28.25
C SER A 28 15.40 -20.04 -27.69
N GLN A 29 14.60 -21.11 -27.51
CA GLN A 29 14.99 -22.36 -26.85
C GLN A 29 15.46 -22.21 -25.40
N LYS A 30 15.36 -21.02 -24.82
CA LYS A 30 15.70 -20.75 -23.42
C LYS A 30 14.67 -21.35 -22.47
N VAL A 31 15.15 -21.88 -21.35
CA VAL A 31 14.34 -22.49 -20.30
C VAL A 31 14.02 -21.46 -19.22
N TYR A 32 12.80 -21.51 -18.68
CA TYR A 32 12.29 -20.61 -17.66
C TYR A 32 11.40 -21.37 -16.67
N ALA A 33 11.25 -20.83 -15.46
CA ALA A 33 10.13 -21.16 -14.59
C ALA A 33 9.02 -20.11 -14.79
N MET A 34 7.84 -20.54 -15.21
CA MET A 34 6.69 -19.70 -15.51
C MET A 34 5.62 -19.87 -14.43
N LYS A 35 5.35 -18.79 -13.68
CA LYS A 35 4.29 -18.76 -12.67
C LYS A 35 2.96 -18.35 -13.31
N LEU A 36 1.93 -19.18 -13.14
CA LEU A 36 0.57 -18.91 -13.59
C LEU A 36 -0.28 -18.52 -12.38
N LEU A 37 -0.97 -17.38 -12.47
CA LEU A 37 -1.90 -16.91 -11.46
C LEU A 37 -3.32 -16.86 -12.05
N SER A 38 -4.25 -17.60 -11.44
CA SER A 38 -5.65 -17.65 -11.87
C SER A 38 -6.36 -16.35 -11.50
N LYS A 39 -6.68 -15.55 -12.53
CA LYS A 39 -7.50 -14.33 -12.39
C LYS A 39 -8.82 -14.61 -11.67
N PHE A 40 -9.42 -15.77 -11.93
CA PHE A 40 -10.69 -16.17 -11.32
C PHE A 40 -10.54 -16.38 -9.81
N GLU A 41 -9.55 -17.18 -9.38
CA GLU A 41 -9.32 -17.45 -7.96
C GLU A 41 -8.95 -16.18 -7.18
N MET A 42 -8.17 -15.28 -7.78
CA MET A 42 -7.79 -14.01 -7.17
C MET A 42 -9.01 -13.10 -6.92
N ILE A 43 -9.91 -12.98 -7.90
CA ILE A 43 -11.14 -12.20 -7.75
C ILE A 43 -12.09 -12.88 -6.76
N LYS A 44 -12.24 -14.21 -6.83
CA LYS A 44 -13.11 -15.00 -5.94
C LYS A 44 -12.68 -14.88 -4.47
N ARG A 45 -11.36 -14.86 -4.20
CA ARG A 45 -10.79 -14.73 -2.86
C ARG A 45 -10.61 -13.27 -2.42
N SER A 46 -11.02 -12.31 -3.25
CA SER A 46 -10.85 -10.86 -3.00
C SER A 46 -9.39 -10.42 -2.77
N ASP A 47 -8.43 -11.14 -3.37
CA ASP A 47 -6.99 -10.86 -3.24
C ASP A 47 -6.37 -10.72 -4.63
N SER A 48 -6.39 -9.48 -5.15
CA SER A 48 -6.02 -9.17 -6.55
C SER A 48 -5.05 -7.99 -6.67
N ALA A 49 -4.22 -7.75 -5.66
CA ALA A 49 -3.22 -6.68 -5.68
C ALA A 49 -1.79 -7.15 -5.33
N PHE A 50 -1.62 -8.29 -4.66
CA PHE A 50 -0.31 -8.79 -4.19
C PHE A 50 0.74 -8.96 -5.30
N PHE A 51 0.30 -9.25 -6.53
CA PHE A 51 1.19 -9.53 -7.66
C PHE A 51 1.90 -8.29 -8.22
N TRP A 52 1.43 -7.08 -7.88
CA TRP A 52 2.10 -5.85 -8.33
C TRP A 52 3.48 -5.72 -7.69
N GLU A 53 3.57 -5.87 -6.36
CA GLU A 53 4.83 -5.88 -5.63
C GLU A 53 5.72 -7.03 -6.06
N GLU A 54 5.17 -8.25 -6.18
CA GLU A 54 5.94 -9.42 -6.66
C GLU A 54 6.57 -9.14 -8.03
N ARG A 55 5.78 -8.61 -8.97
CA ARG A 55 6.24 -8.24 -10.31
C ARG A 55 7.30 -7.16 -10.26
N ASP A 56 7.06 -6.07 -9.53
CA ASP A 56 7.94 -4.91 -9.53
C ASP A 56 9.29 -5.22 -8.88
N ILE A 57 9.28 -6.01 -7.79
CA ILE A 57 10.51 -6.55 -7.18
C ILE A 57 11.26 -7.41 -8.20
N MET A 58 10.60 -8.37 -8.87
CA MET A 58 11.27 -9.25 -9.84
C MET A 58 11.76 -8.51 -11.11
N ALA A 59 11.05 -7.47 -11.55
CA ALA A 59 11.35 -6.73 -12.77
C ALA A 59 12.41 -5.65 -12.57
N PHE A 60 12.39 -4.95 -11.43
CA PHE A 60 13.16 -3.73 -11.21
C PHE A 60 14.20 -3.81 -10.09
N ALA A 61 14.28 -4.90 -9.33
CA ALA A 61 15.39 -5.12 -8.38
C ALA A 61 16.71 -5.35 -9.15
N ASN A 62 17.28 -4.28 -9.70
CA ASN A 62 18.68 -4.21 -10.17
C ASN A 62 19.63 -4.02 -8.96
N SER A 63 19.38 -4.78 -7.90
CA SER A 63 20.23 -4.91 -6.72
C SER A 63 19.93 -6.27 -6.10
N PRO A 64 20.95 -7.01 -5.62
CA PRO A 64 20.73 -8.32 -5.05
C PRO A 64 19.89 -8.34 -3.74
N TRP A 65 19.44 -7.19 -3.19
CA TRP A 65 18.89 -7.12 -1.80
C TRP A 65 17.90 -5.95 -1.48
N VAL A 66 16.93 -5.58 -2.32
CA VAL A 66 16.08 -4.37 -2.09
C VAL A 66 14.63 -4.77 -1.72
N VAL A 67 13.98 -4.20 -0.67
CA VAL A 67 13.50 -2.79 -0.53
C VAL A 67 13.96 -2.04 0.74
N GLN A 68 14.13 -0.73 0.57
CA GLN A 68 14.48 0.28 1.57
C GLN A 68 13.28 0.64 2.47
N THR A 69 13.51 0.52 3.78
CA THR A 69 12.77 1.04 4.95
C THR A 69 11.36 1.61 4.72
N GLY A 70 10.34 0.87 5.14
CA GLY A 70 8.99 1.39 5.42
C GLY A 70 8.29 0.50 6.44
N MET A 71 7.55 1.09 7.38
CA MET A 71 6.55 0.34 8.14
C MET A 71 5.38 0.03 7.19
N VAL A 72 4.88 -1.20 7.24
CA VAL A 72 3.74 -1.66 6.45
C VAL A 72 2.53 -1.79 7.37
N HIS A 73 1.40 -1.28 6.90
CA HIS A 73 0.09 -1.52 7.51
C HIS A 73 -0.63 -2.56 6.67
N CYS A 74 -0.99 -3.69 7.27
CA CYS A 74 -1.71 -4.76 6.60
C CYS A 74 -2.72 -5.40 7.57
N ASP A 75 -3.98 -5.40 7.15
CA ASP A 75 -5.09 -6.00 7.90
C ASP A 75 -5.23 -7.52 7.63
N THR A 76 -4.52 -8.02 6.62
CA THR A 76 -4.53 -9.42 6.20
C THR A 76 -3.27 -10.13 6.68
N ALA A 77 -3.41 -11.19 7.48
CA ALA A 77 -2.27 -12.06 7.77
C ALA A 77 -1.93 -12.88 6.52
N VAL A 78 -0.72 -12.70 6.02
CA VAL A 78 -0.16 -13.43 4.88
C VAL A 78 1.10 -14.16 5.33
N GLY A 79 1.27 -15.40 4.89
CA GLY A 79 2.43 -16.23 5.22
C GLY A 79 2.06 -17.67 5.53
N THR A 80 3.06 -18.56 5.46
CA THR A 80 2.91 -19.92 5.99
C THR A 80 2.80 -19.85 7.51
N PRO A 81 1.77 -20.47 8.12
CA PRO A 81 1.45 -20.32 9.53
C PRO A 81 2.61 -20.56 10.51
N ASP A 82 3.56 -21.42 10.15
CA ASP A 82 4.69 -21.78 11.01
C ASP A 82 5.79 -20.71 11.09
N TYR A 83 5.88 -19.82 10.10
CA TYR A 83 6.96 -18.81 9.99
C TYR A 83 6.48 -17.38 10.24
N ILE A 84 5.17 -17.17 10.37
CA ILE A 84 4.60 -15.85 10.58
C ILE A 84 5.00 -15.28 11.96
N SER A 85 5.30 -13.98 12.01
CA SER A 85 5.71 -13.32 13.25
C SER A 85 4.52 -12.92 14.14
N PRO A 86 4.71 -12.77 15.47
CA PRO A 86 3.62 -12.44 16.39
C PRO A 86 2.93 -11.10 16.09
N GLU A 87 3.69 -10.10 15.62
CA GLU A 87 3.13 -8.79 15.28
C GLU A 87 2.30 -8.79 13.98
N VAL A 88 2.63 -9.66 13.01
CA VAL A 88 1.80 -9.85 11.80
C VAL A 88 0.51 -10.60 12.16
N LEU A 89 0.57 -11.59 13.06
CA LEU A 89 -0.66 -12.22 13.59
C LEU A 89 -1.53 -11.24 14.38
N LYS A 90 -0.93 -10.33 15.15
CA LYS A 90 -1.67 -9.29 15.89
C LYS A 90 -2.31 -8.24 14.98
N SER A 91 -1.73 -7.97 13.80
CA SER A 91 -2.27 -6.96 12.87
C SER A 91 -3.62 -7.35 12.26
N GLN A 92 -3.94 -8.64 12.24
CA GLN A 92 -5.26 -9.17 11.84
C GLN A 92 -6.44 -8.60 12.66
N GLY A 93 -6.17 -7.99 13.83
CA GLY A 93 -7.15 -7.30 14.67
C GLY A 93 -7.44 -5.84 14.30
N GLY A 94 -6.84 -5.31 13.22
CA GLY A 94 -7.22 -4.02 12.60
C GLY A 94 -6.35 -2.80 12.94
N ASP A 95 -5.21 -2.93 13.64
CA ASP A 95 -4.38 -1.78 14.05
C ASP A 95 -2.86 -2.06 14.09
N GLY A 96 -2.37 -3.02 13.30
CA GLY A 96 -0.94 -3.41 13.34
C GLY A 96 -0.10 -2.76 12.23
N TYR A 97 0.90 -1.96 12.62
CA TYR A 97 2.03 -1.61 11.76
C TYR A 97 3.21 -2.51 12.11
N TYR A 98 3.83 -3.15 11.11
CA TYR A 98 5.05 -3.93 11.28
C TYR A 98 6.12 -3.48 10.26
N GLY A 99 7.39 -3.57 10.65
CA GLY A 99 8.51 -3.26 9.76
C GLY A 99 9.26 -4.52 9.34
N ARG A 100 10.42 -4.32 8.72
CA ARG A 100 11.36 -5.38 8.26
C ARG A 100 11.74 -6.40 9.33
N GLU A 101 11.58 -6.07 10.61
CA GLU A 101 11.89 -6.97 11.71
C GLU A 101 11.00 -8.21 11.76
N CYS A 102 9.85 -8.22 11.09
CA CYS A 102 9.04 -9.43 10.94
C CYS A 102 9.75 -10.50 10.10
N ASP A 103 10.54 -10.14 9.09
CA ASP A 103 11.27 -11.11 8.26
C ASP A 103 12.37 -11.80 9.06
N TRP A 104 13.01 -11.08 9.98
CA TRP A 104 14.03 -11.65 10.86
C TRP A 104 13.48 -12.69 11.84
N TRP A 105 12.20 -12.61 12.19
CA TRP A 105 11.54 -13.69 12.93
C TRP A 105 11.53 -14.99 12.11
N SER A 106 11.11 -14.91 10.85
CA SER A 106 11.07 -16.05 9.93
C SER A 106 12.45 -16.67 9.74
N VAL A 107 13.52 -15.86 9.69
CA VAL A 107 14.91 -16.35 9.67
C VAL A 107 15.25 -17.13 10.95
N GLY A 108 14.76 -16.69 12.11
CA GLY A 108 14.91 -17.42 13.37
C GLY A 108 14.20 -18.78 13.37
N VAL A 109 12.96 -18.82 12.85
CA VAL A 109 12.18 -20.06 12.68
C VAL A 109 12.90 -21.01 11.72
N PHE A 110 13.35 -20.51 10.57
CA PHE A 110 14.09 -21.28 9.56
C PHE A 110 15.39 -21.87 10.13
N LEU A 111 16.17 -21.08 10.87
CA LEU A 111 17.40 -21.57 11.49
C LEU A 111 17.13 -22.64 12.55
N TYR A 112 16.05 -22.50 13.32
CA TYR A 112 15.62 -23.53 14.27
C TYR A 112 15.29 -24.83 13.53
N GLU A 113 14.45 -24.77 12.49
CA GLU A 113 14.03 -25.94 11.72
C GLU A 113 15.21 -26.65 11.05
N MET A 114 16.17 -25.92 10.48
CA MET A 114 17.37 -26.54 9.90
C MET A 114 18.21 -27.33 10.92
N LEU A 115 18.23 -26.90 12.19
CA LEU A 115 19.07 -27.50 13.23
C LEU A 115 18.32 -28.54 14.08
N VAL A 116 16.99 -28.44 14.18
CA VAL A 116 16.15 -29.32 15.01
C VAL A 116 15.39 -30.33 14.17
N GLY A 117 15.04 -30.00 12.92
CA GLY A 117 14.25 -30.82 12.02
C GLY A 117 12.75 -30.47 11.98
N ASP A 118 12.24 -29.80 13.02
CA ASP A 118 10.84 -29.36 13.16
C ASP A 118 10.74 -27.85 13.38
N THR A 119 9.58 -27.26 13.10
CA THR A 119 9.35 -25.83 13.39
C THR A 119 9.17 -25.60 14.91
N PRO A 120 9.70 -24.50 15.48
CA PRO A 120 9.71 -24.26 16.93
C PRO A 120 8.30 -24.13 17.55
N PHE A 121 7.30 -23.79 16.74
CA PHE A 121 5.93 -23.56 17.19
C PHE A 121 4.93 -24.56 16.58
N TYR A 122 5.42 -25.67 16.03
CA TYR A 122 4.59 -26.71 15.42
C TYR A 122 3.45 -27.15 16.35
N ALA A 123 2.25 -27.34 15.79
CA ALA A 123 1.13 -27.98 16.46
C ALA A 123 0.22 -28.68 15.43
N ASP A 124 -0.56 -29.66 15.89
CA ASP A 124 -1.49 -30.42 15.03
C ASP A 124 -2.60 -29.57 14.38
N SER A 125 -2.80 -28.34 14.88
CA SER A 125 -3.83 -27.43 14.37
C SER A 125 -3.27 -26.03 14.18
N LEU A 126 -3.77 -25.34 13.15
CA LEU A 126 -3.44 -23.95 12.83
C LEU A 126 -3.56 -23.02 14.05
N VAL A 127 -4.67 -23.16 14.79
CA VAL A 127 -4.94 -22.37 16.00
C VAL A 127 -3.92 -22.70 17.10
N GLY A 128 -3.50 -23.96 17.21
CA GLY A 128 -2.42 -24.38 18.11
C GLY A 128 -1.09 -23.71 17.77
N THR A 129 -0.72 -23.68 16.49
CA THR A 129 0.50 -23.00 16.02
C THR A 129 0.45 -21.51 16.35
N TYR A 130 -0.66 -20.84 16.05
CA TYR A 130 -0.85 -19.42 16.40
C TYR A 130 -0.80 -19.17 17.90
N SER A 131 -1.39 -20.05 18.72
CA SER A 131 -1.32 -19.95 20.17
C SER A 131 0.12 -20.06 20.68
N LYS A 132 0.91 -20.98 20.12
CA LYS A 132 2.33 -21.15 20.47
C LYS A 132 3.17 -19.94 20.04
N ILE A 133 2.96 -19.40 18.84
CA ILE A 133 3.64 -18.19 18.35
C ILE A 133 3.32 -16.98 19.24
N MET A 134 2.06 -16.79 19.63
CA MET A 134 1.64 -15.70 20.49
C MET A 134 2.21 -15.80 21.91
N ASP A 135 2.45 -17.02 22.39
CA ASP A 135 3.08 -17.34 23.67
C ASP A 135 4.56 -17.76 23.53
N HIS A 136 5.27 -17.22 22.54
CA HIS A 136 6.66 -17.61 22.20
C HIS A 136 7.63 -17.58 23.38
N LYS A 137 7.41 -16.70 24.36
CA LYS A 137 8.23 -16.58 25.56
C LYS A 137 8.23 -17.84 26.43
N ASN A 138 7.15 -18.61 26.40
CA ASN A 138 6.98 -19.83 27.19
C ASN A 138 6.98 -21.09 26.32
N SER A 139 6.55 -20.99 25.05
CA SER A 139 6.43 -22.14 24.15
C SER A 139 7.76 -22.51 23.47
N LEU A 140 8.68 -21.56 23.28
CA LEU A 140 9.98 -21.82 22.68
C LEU A 140 10.85 -22.67 23.62
N CYS A 141 11.06 -23.92 23.23
CA CYS A 141 11.95 -24.85 23.92
C CYS A 141 12.83 -25.56 22.89
N PHE A 142 14.00 -26.02 23.33
CA PHE A 142 14.93 -26.76 22.48
C PHE A 142 15.00 -28.20 23.01
N PRO A 143 14.81 -29.23 22.17
CA PRO A 143 14.98 -30.61 22.57
C PRO A 143 16.38 -30.85 23.14
N GLU A 144 16.49 -31.66 24.21
CA GLU A 144 17.78 -31.94 24.87
C GLU A 144 18.71 -32.78 24.00
N ASP A 145 18.14 -33.51 23.05
CA ASP A 145 18.80 -34.37 22.07
C ASP A 145 19.23 -33.64 20.79
N ALA A 146 18.83 -32.38 20.59
CA ALA A 146 19.24 -31.59 19.43
C ALA A 146 20.66 -31.02 19.60
N GLU A 147 21.56 -31.33 18.65
CA GLU A 147 22.95 -30.86 18.66
C GLU A 147 23.07 -29.39 18.23
N ILE A 148 22.83 -28.48 19.18
CA ILE A 148 22.81 -27.04 18.90
C ILE A 148 23.89 -26.30 19.69
N SER A 149 24.75 -25.58 18.99
CA SER A 149 25.78 -24.76 19.63
C SER A 149 25.18 -23.60 20.45
N LYS A 150 25.91 -23.14 21.47
CA LYS A 150 25.50 -21.99 22.28
C LYS A 150 25.25 -20.72 21.44
N HIS A 151 26.06 -20.50 20.40
CA HIS A 151 25.91 -19.36 19.52
C HIS A 151 24.68 -19.49 18.60
N ALA A 152 24.38 -20.69 18.10
CA ALA A 152 23.17 -20.94 17.33
C ALA A 152 21.91 -20.71 18.17
N LYS A 153 21.86 -21.30 19.37
CA LYS A 153 20.76 -21.10 20.32
C LYS A 153 20.56 -19.62 20.66
N ASN A 154 21.66 -18.89 20.88
CA ASN A 154 21.60 -17.46 21.15
C ASN A 154 21.07 -16.64 19.96
N LEU A 155 21.47 -16.96 18.73
CA LEU A 155 20.98 -16.29 17.53
C LEU A 155 19.47 -16.53 17.33
N ILE A 156 19.03 -17.79 17.44
CA ILE A 156 17.61 -18.16 17.34
C ILE A 156 16.80 -17.41 18.40
N CYS A 157 17.22 -17.46 19.67
CA CYS A 157 16.56 -16.73 20.75
C CYS A 157 16.66 -15.20 20.63
N ALA A 158 17.54 -14.65 19.79
CA ALA A 158 17.60 -13.21 19.54
C ALA A 158 16.61 -12.78 18.44
N PHE A 159 16.34 -13.67 17.47
CA PHE A 159 15.30 -13.50 16.46
C PHE A 159 13.89 -13.79 16.98
N LEU A 160 13.71 -14.86 17.76
CA LEU A 160 12.42 -15.29 18.29
C LEU A 160 12.05 -14.56 19.59
N THR A 161 11.98 -13.22 19.50
CA THR A 161 11.57 -12.32 20.59
C THR A 161 10.55 -11.30 20.11
N ASP A 162 10.03 -10.47 21.03
CA ASP A 162 9.17 -9.35 20.67
C ASP A 162 9.92 -8.36 19.76
N ARG A 163 9.21 -7.78 18.79
CA ARG A 163 9.77 -6.91 17.74
C ARG A 163 10.60 -5.75 18.29
N GLU A 164 10.32 -5.27 19.50
CA GLU A 164 10.99 -4.12 20.11
C GLU A 164 12.45 -4.41 20.45
N VAL A 165 12.78 -5.66 20.75
CA VAL A 165 14.12 -6.10 21.17
C VAL A 165 14.75 -7.11 20.22
N ARG A 166 14.08 -7.38 19.10
CA ARG A 166 14.51 -8.37 18.10
C ARG A 166 15.78 -7.93 17.39
N LEU A 167 16.70 -8.87 17.22
CA LEU A 167 17.91 -8.68 16.42
C LEU A 167 17.54 -8.37 14.96
N GLY A 168 18.16 -7.34 14.38
CA GLY A 168 17.89 -6.83 13.03
C GLY A 168 17.03 -5.56 13.01
N ARG A 169 16.44 -5.17 14.15
CA ARG A 169 15.65 -3.92 14.26
C ARG A 169 16.50 -2.69 13.95
N ASN A 170 17.75 -2.66 14.42
CA ASN A 170 18.64 -1.52 14.23
C ASN A 170 19.41 -1.57 12.91
N GLY A 171 19.09 -2.54 12.05
CA GLY A 171 19.76 -2.78 10.77
C GLY A 171 20.43 -4.15 10.70
N VAL A 172 20.90 -4.52 9.52
CA VAL A 172 21.48 -5.84 9.26
C VAL A 172 22.86 -6.04 9.89
N GLU A 173 23.57 -4.96 10.24
CA GLU A 173 24.93 -5.02 10.79
C GLU A 173 25.06 -5.84 12.07
N GLU A 174 24.11 -5.70 12.99
CA GLU A 174 24.12 -6.46 14.25
C GLU A 174 23.92 -7.97 14.02
N ILE A 175 23.19 -8.35 12.96
CA ILE A 175 23.08 -9.76 12.53
C ILE A 175 24.43 -10.22 11.96
N ARG A 176 25.03 -9.43 11.06
CA ARG A 176 26.30 -9.80 10.39
C ARG A 176 27.46 -10.03 11.36
N GLN A 177 27.48 -9.31 12.47
CA GLN A 177 28.52 -9.39 13.50
C GLN A 177 28.27 -10.48 14.54
N HIS A 178 27.12 -11.18 14.49
CA HIS A 178 26.77 -12.18 15.47
C HIS A 178 27.77 -13.36 15.45
N PRO A 179 28.28 -13.84 16.61
CA PRO A 179 29.32 -14.86 16.66
C PRO A 179 29.00 -16.19 15.97
N PHE A 180 27.72 -16.52 15.79
CA PHE A 180 27.28 -17.71 15.04
C PHE A 180 27.83 -17.74 13.61
N PHE A 181 27.95 -16.58 12.96
CA PHE A 181 28.42 -16.50 11.56
C PHE A 181 29.95 -16.49 11.44
N LYS A 182 30.71 -16.54 12.55
CA LYS A 182 32.18 -16.64 12.49
C LYS A 182 32.58 -18.00 11.94
N ASN A 183 33.25 -17.98 10.79
CA ASN A 183 33.71 -19.17 10.10
C ASN A 183 34.95 -18.82 9.26
N ASP A 184 35.66 -19.85 8.78
CA ASP A 184 36.89 -19.71 7.98
C ASP A 184 36.66 -20.00 6.48
N GLN A 185 35.41 -20.24 6.05
CA GLN A 185 35.07 -20.65 4.69
C GLN A 185 34.66 -19.47 3.80
N TRP A 186 33.95 -18.47 4.37
CA TRP A 186 33.39 -17.35 3.63
C TRP A 186 33.31 -16.07 4.45
N HIS A 187 33.16 -14.95 3.74
CA HIS A 187 32.87 -13.62 4.24
C HIS A 187 31.57 -13.07 3.62
N TRP A 188 30.97 -12.06 4.25
CA TRP A 188 29.66 -11.53 3.81
C TRP A 188 29.66 -10.95 2.39
N ASP A 189 30.80 -10.48 1.91
CA ASP A 189 31.00 -9.90 0.59
C ASP A 189 31.23 -10.95 -0.51
N ASN A 190 31.70 -12.16 -0.16
CA ASN A 190 32.06 -13.19 -1.14
C ASN A 190 31.29 -14.52 -1.00
N ILE A 191 30.37 -14.65 -0.04
CA ILE A 191 29.63 -15.90 0.24
C ILE A 191 28.99 -16.54 -1.01
N ARG A 192 28.48 -15.74 -1.96
CA ARG A 192 27.87 -16.22 -3.21
C ARG A 192 28.86 -16.82 -4.21
N GLU A 193 30.14 -16.47 -4.10
CA GLU A 193 31.22 -16.96 -4.98
C GLU A 193 31.93 -18.18 -4.38
N THR A 194 31.65 -18.50 -3.12
CA THR A 194 32.21 -19.67 -2.43
C THR A 194 31.47 -20.97 -2.79
N ALA A 195 32.10 -22.12 -2.56
CA ALA A 195 31.48 -23.41 -2.82
C ALA A 195 30.30 -23.66 -1.86
N ALA A 196 29.10 -23.85 -2.41
CA ALA A 196 27.91 -24.16 -1.63
C ALA A 196 28.01 -25.57 -1.00
N PRO A 197 27.39 -25.82 0.18
CA PRO A 197 27.43 -27.13 0.84
C PRO A 197 26.84 -28.27 0.00
N VAL A 198 25.82 -27.99 -0.80
CA VAL A 198 25.18 -28.95 -1.71
C VAL A 198 25.14 -28.33 -3.10
N VAL A 199 25.94 -28.88 -4.02
CA VAL A 199 25.93 -28.50 -5.44
C VAL A 199 25.08 -29.54 -6.17
N PRO A 200 23.93 -29.17 -6.75
CA PRO A 200 23.07 -30.14 -7.43
C PRO A 200 23.72 -30.66 -8.71
N GLU A 201 23.70 -31.97 -8.90
CA GLU A 201 24.13 -32.62 -10.14
C GLU A 201 22.98 -32.60 -11.15
N LEU A 202 23.06 -31.72 -12.15
CA LEU A 202 22.00 -31.56 -13.16
C LEU A 202 22.38 -32.29 -14.45
N SER A 203 21.50 -33.16 -14.93
CA SER A 203 21.70 -33.91 -16.18
C SER A 203 21.43 -33.09 -17.44
N SER A 204 20.62 -32.03 -17.35
CA SER A 204 20.25 -31.14 -18.46
C SER A 204 19.73 -29.79 -17.98
N ASP A 205 19.46 -28.86 -18.90
CA ASP A 205 18.86 -27.54 -18.62
C ASP A 205 17.38 -27.61 -18.22
N ILE A 206 16.75 -28.77 -18.36
CA ILE A 206 15.36 -29.06 -17.96
C ILE A 206 15.27 -30.11 -16.84
N ASP A 207 16.41 -30.41 -16.18
CA ASP A 207 16.43 -31.32 -15.06
C ASP A 207 15.56 -30.77 -13.92
N SER A 208 14.57 -31.55 -13.50
CA SER A 208 13.64 -31.23 -12.43
C SER A 208 13.65 -32.30 -11.33
N SER A 209 14.74 -33.06 -11.20
CA SER A 209 14.92 -34.13 -10.20
C SER A 209 14.91 -33.62 -8.76
N ASN A 210 15.26 -32.35 -8.54
CA ASN A 210 15.20 -31.69 -7.23
C ASN A 210 13.79 -31.15 -6.89
N PHE A 211 12.78 -31.44 -7.73
CA PHE A 211 11.38 -31.07 -7.50
C PHE A 211 10.51 -32.33 -7.51
N ASP A 212 9.69 -32.48 -6.47
CA ASP A 212 8.73 -33.57 -6.37
C ASP A 212 7.74 -33.58 -7.55
N ASP A 213 7.23 -34.75 -7.88
CA ASP A 213 6.16 -34.90 -8.87
C ASP A 213 4.84 -34.36 -8.30
N ILE A 214 4.20 -33.46 -9.05
CA ILE A 214 2.91 -32.87 -8.69
C ILE A 214 1.83 -33.53 -9.54
N GLU A 215 0.85 -34.16 -8.89
CA GLU A 215 -0.27 -34.78 -9.60
C GLU A 215 -1.07 -33.73 -10.39
N ASP A 216 -1.42 -34.03 -11.63
CA ASP A 216 -2.32 -33.19 -12.43
C ASP A 216 -3.71 -33.20 -11.79
N ASP A 217 -4.10 -32.09 -11.16
CA ASP A 217 -5.46 -31.89 -10.72
C ASP A 217 -6.30 -31.51 -11.95
N LYS A 218 -6.81 -32.53 -12.64
CA LYS A 218 -7.70 -32.40 -13.81
C LYS A 218 -9.11 -31.97 -13.41
N GLY A 219 -9.25 -31.18 -12.35
CA GLY A 219 -10.50 -30.55 -11.97
C GLY A 219 -10.99 -29.60 -13.06
N ASP A 220 -12.31 -29.40 -13.14
CA ASP A 220 -12.89 -28.38 -14.00
C ASP A 220 -12.31 -27.01 -13.63
N VAL A 221 -11.55 -26.41 -14.54
CA VAL A 221 -11.03 -25.06 -14.37
C VAL A 221 -12.22 -24.11 -14.26
N GLU A 222 -12.50 -23.63 -13.05
CA GLU A 222 -13.59 -22.68 -12.82
C GLU A 222 -13.31 -21.39 -13.60
N THR A 223 -14.30 -20.97 -14.38
CA THR A 223 -14.23 -19.76 -15.21
C THR A 223 -15.26 -18.73 -14.76
N PHE A 224 -15.01 -17.46 -15.10
CA PHE A 224 -15.96 -16.40 -14.78
C PHE A 224 -17.34 -16.70 -15.41
N PRO A 225 -18.44 -16.59 -14.65
CA PRO A 225 -19.77 -16.73 -15.21
C PRO A 225 -20.02 -15.62 -16.23
N ILE A 226 -20.82 -15.93 -17.27
CA ILE A 226 -21.20 -14.94 -18.29
C ILE A 226 -21.99 -13.81 -17.61
N PRO A 227 -21.47 -12.58 -17.58
CA PRO A 227 -22.07 -11.53 -16.77
C PRO A 227 -23.27 -10.92 -17.48
N LYS A 228 -24.36 -10.68 -16.73
CA LYS A 228 -25.59 -10.04 -17.25
C LYS A 228 -25.50 -8.51 -17.32
N ALA A 229 -24.46 -7.93 -16.71
CA ALA A 229 -24.13 -6.51 -16.69
C ALA A 229 -22.60 -6.36 -16.67
N PHE A 230 -22.07 -5.15 -16.87
CA PHE A 230 -20.62 -4.94 -16.82
C PHE A 230 -20.09 -5.14 -15.40
N VAL A 231 -19.23 -6.15 -15.21
CA VAL A 231 -18.59 -6.49 -13.93
C VAL A 231 -17.11 -6.11 -13.86
N GLY A 232 -16.46 -5.87 -15.00
CA GLY A 232 -15.08 -5.37 -15.03
C GLY A 232 -14.01 -6.32 -14.50
N ASN A 233 -14.22 -7.65 -14.51
CA ASN A 233 -13.27 -8.64 -13.93
C ASN A 233 -11.82 -8.54 -14.45
N GLN A 234 -11.58 -7.92 -15.61
CA GLN A 234 -10.24 -7.75 -16.18
C GLN A 234 -9.53 -6.47 -15.71
N LEU A 235 -10.26 -5.51 -15.11
CA LEU A 235 -9.74 -4.19 -14.74
C LEU A 235 -8.54 -4.27 -13.76
N PRO A 236 -8.53 -5.15 -12.73
CA PRO A 236 -7.40 -5.22 -11.79
C PRO A 236 -6.06 -5.63 -12.40
N PHE A 237 -6.06 -6.19 -13.61
CA PHE A 237 -4.87 -6.71 -14.28
C PHE A 237 -4.33 -5.78 -15.37
N ILE A 238 -4.96 -4.61 -15.58
CA ILE A 238 -4.51 -3.62 -16.56
C ILE A 238 -3.15 -3.07 -16.12
N GLY A 239 -2.16 -3.12 -17.02
CA GLY A 239 -0.79 -2.66 -16.75
C GLY A 239 0.15 -3.76 -16.27
N PHE A 240 -0.32 -5.00 -16.09
CA PHE A 240 0.51 -6.11 -15.61
C PHE A 240 1.59 -6.52 -16.63
N THR A 241 1.26 -6.46 -17.92
CA THR A 241 2.16 -6.81 -19.04
C THR A 241 3.46 -6.02 -18.97
N TYR A 242 4.59 -6.73 -18.94
CA TYR A 242 5.93 -6.16 -18.92
C TYR A 242 6.83 -6.88 -19.92
N TYR A 243 7.60 -6.12 -20.69
CA TYR A 243 8.65 -6.63 -21.58
C TYR A 243 9.96 -5.94 -21.21
N ARG A 244 11.01 -6.71 -20.91
CA ARG A 244 12.34 -6.17 -20.61
C ARG A 244 13.00 -5.68 -21.91
N GLU A 245 13.01 -4.37 -22.17
CA GLU A 245 13.63 -3.77 -23.36
C GLU A 245 15.17 -3.72 -23.28
N ASN A 246 15.82 -4.20 -24.35
CA ASN A 246 17.18 -3.98 -24.86
C ASN A 246 18.44 -4.29 -24.03
N LEU A 247 19.02 -5.47 -24.30
CA LEU A 247 20.46 -5.79 -24.13
C LEU A 247 21.22 -5.86 -25.47
N LEU A 248 20.68 -5.30 -26.57
CA LEU A 248 21.14 -5.60 -27.95
C LEU A 248 21.29 -4.38 -28.89
N LEU A 249 21.38 -3.14 -28.39
CA LEU A 249 21.55 -1.97 -29.25
C LEU A 249 22.55 -0.97 -28.65
N SER A 250 23.85 -1.25 -28.82
CA SER A 250 24.90 -0.24 -28.71
C SER A 250 26.00 -0.56 -29.72
N ASP A 251 25.89 -0.05 -30.95
CA ASP A 251 27.04 0.39 -31.75
C ASP A 251 26.62 1.04 -33.08
N SER A 252 27.43 2.02 -33.52
CA SER A 252 27.52 2.63 -34.86
C SER A 252 26.75 3.96 -35.14
N PRO A 253 27.19 4.79 -36.11
CA PRO A 253 27.86 6.06 -35.81
C PRO A 253 27.25 7.29 -36.52
N SER A 254 27.75 8.45 -36.10
CA SER A 254 27.40 9.82 -36.48
C SER A 254 27.49 10.17 -37.97
N CYS A 255 26.50 10.93 -38.46
CA CYS A 255 26.58 11.78 -39.66
C CYS A 255 26.69 13.27 -39.29
N ARG A 256 27.48 13.99 -40.09
CA ARG A 256 27.92 15.38 -39.94
C ARG A 256 26.89 16.37 -40.47
N GLU A 257 26.81 17.55 -39.87
CA GLU A 257 26.49 18.80 -40.56
C GLU A 257 27.07 19.99 -39.78
N ASN A 258 27.81 20.84 -40.49
CA ASN A 258 28.39 22.11 -40.01
C ASN A 258 27.52 23.24 -40.56
N ASP A 259 27.10 24.20 -39.71
CA ASP A 259 27.33 25.62 -39.97
C ASP A 259 26.93 26.57 -38.81
N SER A 260 27.71 27.65 -38.67
CA SER A 260 27.47 28.89 -37.90
C SER A 260 27.77 28.94 -36.38
N ILE A 261 28.99 28.59 -35.99
CA ILE A 261 29.56 28.83 -34.65
C ILE A 261 30.03 30.28 -34.52
N GLN A 262 29.11 31.24 -34.43
CA GLN A 262 29.45 32.58 -33.89
C GLN A 262 28.25 33.33 -33.32
N SER A 263 27.02 33.04 -33.78
CA SER A 263 25.79 33.64 -33.23
C SER A 263 25.36 33.01 -31.89
N ARG A 264 25.60 31.70 -31.71
CA ARG A 264 25.11 30.90 -30.59
C ARG A 264 25.74 31.24 -29.23
N LYS A 265 26.96 31.79 -29.22
CA LYS A 265 27.72 32.06 -27.99
C LYS A 265 27.11 33.20 -27.15
N ASN A 266 26.55 34.21 -27.82
CA ASN A 266 25.92 35.36 -27.16
C ASN A 266 24.50 35.05 -26.62
N GLU A 267 23.77 34.12 -27.25
CA GLU A 267 22.48 33.64 -26.73
C GLU A 267 22.64 32.76 -25.49
N ILE A 268 23.66 31.90 -25.46
CA ILE A 268 23.91 31.00 -24.32
C ILE A 268 24.28 31.81 -23.07
N GLN A 269 25.00 32.91 -23.23
CA GLN A 269 25.45 33.73 -22.10
C GLN A 269 24.29 34.53 -21.46
N LYS A 270 23.29 34.96 -22.25
CA LYS A 270 22.03 35.53 -21.72
C LYS A 270 21.13 34.49 -21.06
N LYS A 271 21.10 33.26 -21.57
CA LYS A 271 20.35 32.15 -20.98
C LYS A 271 20.95 31.69 -19.65
N LEU A 272 22.28 31.70 -19.52
CA LEU A 272 22.96 31.38 -18.26
C LEU A 272 22.60 32.36 -17.15
N TYR A 273 22.61 33.67 -17.43
CA TYR A 273 22.27 34.69 -16.43
C TYR A 273 20.81 34.60 -15.96
N THR A 274 19.88 34.30 -16.89
CA THR A 274 18.46 34.11 -16.55
C THR A 274 18.21 32.81 -15.79
N LEU A 275 18.98 31.75 -16.06
CA LEU A 275 18.93 30.49 -15.31
C LEU A 275 19.49 30.61 -13.90
N GLU A 276 20.56 31.39 -13.70
CA GLU A 276 21.12 31.67 -12.37
C GLU A 276 20.14 32.47 -11.49
N GLU A 277 19.45 33.45 -12.07
CA GLU A 277 18.39 34.21 -11.38
C GLU A 277 17.19 33.31 -11.02
N HIS A 278 16.78 32.41 -11.92
CA HIS A 278 15.70 31.47 -11.66
C HIS A 278 16.06 30.44 -10.58
N LEU A 279 17.31 29.98 -10.56
CA LEU A 279 17.83 29.07 -9.54
C LEU A 279 17.86 29.74 -8.15
N SER A 280 18.27 31.02 -8.08
CA SER A 280 18.25 31.77 -6.83
C SER A 280 16.83 31.93 -6.27
N ASN A 281 15.84 32.17 -7.14
CA ASN A 281 14.44 32.28 -6.73
C ASN A 281 13.87 30.94 -6.24
N GLU A 282 14.23 29.82 -6.89
CA GLU A 282 13.81 28.48 -6.45
C GLU A 282 14.45 28.06 -5.12
N ILE A 283 15.72 28.42 -4.88
CA ILE A 283 16.37 28.16 -3.59
C ILE A 283 15.61 28.90 -2.47
N GLN A 284 15.22 30.15 -2.69
CA GLN A 284 14.45 30.93 -1.72
C GLN A 284 13.03 30.35 -1.50
N ALA A 285 12.35 29.92 -2.57
CA ALA A 285 11.05 29.26 -2.48
C ALA A 285 11.12 27.92 -1.72
N LYS A 286 12.19 27.15 -1.91
CA LYS A 286 12.46 25.91 -1.19
C LYS A 286 12.66 26.17 0.31
N GLU A 287 13.44 27.18 0.68
CA GLU A 287 13.66 27.55 2.08
C GLU A 287 12.35 27.96 2.78
N GLU A 288 11.49 28.72 2.11
CA GLU A 288 10.16 29.08 2.62
C GLU A 288 9.25 27.86 2.79
N LEU A 289 9.29 26.91 1.85
CA LEU A 289 8.53 25.65 1.92
C LEU A 289 9.04 24.74 3.06
N GLU A 290 10.35 24.65 3.27
CA GLU A 290 10.93 23.90 4.40
C GLU A 290 10.52 24.52 5.74
N GLN A 291 10.50 25.85 5.85
CA GLN A 291 10.03 26.53 7.05
C GLN A 291 8.54 26.28 7.32
N LYS A 292 7.70 26.34 6.28
CA LYS A 292 6.28 25.97 6.38
C LYS A 292 6.10 24.52 6.81
N CYS A 293 6.85 23.59 6.23
CA CYS A 293 6.78 22.17 6.59
C CYS A 293 7.15 21.93 8.06
N LYS A 294 8.20 22.60 8.58
CA LYS A 294 8.58 22.51 10.00
C LYS A 294 7.49 23.04 10.94
N SER A 295 6.84 24.15 10.59
CA SER A 295 5.73 24.72 11.37
C SER A 295 4.47 23.85 11.38
N VAL A 296 4.17 23.18 10.27
CA VAL A 296 3.05 22.24 10.17
C VAL A 296 3.35 20.99 10.98
N ASN A 297 4.57 20.46 10.91
CA ASN A 297 4.97 19.26 11.66
C ASN A 297 4.85 19.47 13.18
N THR A 298 5.29 20.63 13.68
CA THR A 298 5.15 20.99 15.10
C THR A 298 3.69 21.15 15.54
N ARG A 299 2.80 21.67 14.67
CA ARG A 299 1.35 21.67 14.94
C ARG A 299 0.79 20.25 14.98
N LEU A 300 1.22 19.39 14.07
CA LEU A 300 0.71 18.02 13.95
C LEU A 300 1.12 17.17 15.16
N GLU A 301 2.36 17.31 15.64
CA GLU A 301 2.83 16.69 16.89
C GLU A 301 2.03 17.16 18.12
N LYS A 302 1.68 18.46 18.18
CA LYS A 302 0.84 18.98 19.28
C LYS A 302 -0.56 18.36 19.25
N THR A 303 -1.16 18.29 18.05
CA THR A 303 -2.51 17.73 17.88
C THR A 303 -2.53 16.22 18.17
N ALA A 304 -1.46 15.50 17.81
CA ALA A 304 -1.31 14.07 18.11
C ALA A 304 -1.26 13.81 19.62
N LYS A 305 -0.54 14.64 20.39
CA LYS A 305 -0.52 14.54 21.86
C LYS A 305 -1.87 14.81 22.49
N GLU A 306 -2.58 15.83 22.03
CA GLU A 306 -3.95 16.14 22.50
C GLU A 306 -4.91 14.96 22.23
N LEU A 307 -4.74 14.27 21.08
CA LEU A 307 -5.54 13.08 20.75
C LEU A 307 -5.21 11.87 21.65
N GLU A 308 -3.92 11.66 21.97
CA GLU A 308 -3.51 10.60 22.92
C GLU A 308 -4.09 10.84 24.31
N GLU A 309 -4.06 12.08 24.81
CA GLU A 309 -4.67 12.45 26.09
C GLU A 309 -6.18 12.15 26.09
N GLU A 310 -6.89 12.51 25.02
CA GLU A 310 -8.33 12.25 24.89
C GLU A 310 -8.65 10.74 24.86
N ILE A 311 -7.82 9.94 24.18
CA ILE A 311 -7.96 8.47 24.16
C ILE A 311 -7.79 7.90 25.58
N THR A 312 -6.84 8.41 26.37
CA THR A 312 -6.68 7.95 27.76
C THR A 312 -7.86 8.31 28.65
N LEU A 313 -8.40 9.53 28.50
CA LEU A 313 -9.59 9.96 29.23
C LEU A 313 -10.81 9.10 28.87
N ARG A 314 -11.01 8.80 27.58
CA ARG A 314 -12.09 7.93 27.11
C ARG A 314 -12.00 6.53 27.70
N LYS A 315 -10.81 5.92 27.75
CA LYS A 315 -10.59 4.61 28.37
C LYS A 315 -10.96 4.61 29.86
N SER A 316 -10.67 5.70 30.58
CA SER A 316 -11.03 5.84 32.00
C SER A 316 -12.56 5.89 32.19
N VAL A 317 -13.27 6.62 31.33
CA VAL A 317 -14.73 6.76 31.37
C VAL A 317 -15.42 5.45 31.00
N GLU A 318 -14.94 4.74 29.98
CA GLU A 318 -15.47 3.42 29.59
C GLU A 318 -15.30 2.37 30.71
N SER A 319 -14.18 2.43 31.45
CA SER A 319 -13.96 1.58 32.62
C SER A 319 -14.97 1.88 33.75
N ALA A 320 -15.19 3.17 34.05
CA ALA A 320 -16.16 3.59 35.05
C ALA A 320 -17.61 3.21 34.68
N LEU A 321 -17.97 3.33 33.40
CA LEU A 321 -19.28 2.92 32.89
C LEU A 321 -19.51 1.42 33.09
N ARG A 322 -18.52 0.58 32.74
CA ARG A 322 -18.59 -0.88 32.95
C ARG A 322 -18.73 -1.26 34.42
N GLN A 323 -18.18 -0.47 35.34
CA GLN A 323 -18.35 -0.70 36.78
C GLN A 323 -19.79 -0.35 37.21
N LEU A 324 -20.31 0.80 36.79
CA LEU A 324 -21.68 1.23 37.08
C LEU A 324 -22.73 0.25 36.52
N GLU A 325 -22.51 -0.32 35.34
CA GLU A 325 -23.38 -1.35 34.75
C GLU A 325 -23.43 -2.63 35.60
N ARG A 326 -22.29 -3.06 36.17
CA ARG A 326 -22.24 -4.21 37.09
C ARG A 326 -22.98 -3.92 38.39
N GLU A 327 -22.80 -2.73 38.97
CA GLU A 327 -23.50 -2.32 40.19
C GLU A 327 -25.02 -2.24 39.97
N LYS A 328 -25.45 -1.71 38.83
CA LYS A 328 -26.86 -1.68 38.44
C LYS A 328 -27.46 -3.09 38.35
N ALA A 329 -26.76 -4.04 37.73
CA ALA A 329 -27.23 -5.42 37.64
C ALA A 329 -27.36 -6.09 39.01
N LEU A 330 -26.40 -5.86 39.92
CA LEU A 330 -26.46 -6.37 41.30
C LEU A 330 -27.64 -5.78 42.09
N LEU A 331 -27.89 -4.48 41.95
CA LEU A 331 -29.03 -3.81 42.60
C LEU A 331 -30.37 -4.31 42.04
N GLN A 332 -30.46 -4.55 40.73
CA GLN A 332 -31.66 -5.14 40.12
C GLN A 332 -31.95 -6.54 40.65
N HIS A 333 -30.92 -7.40 40.79
CA HIS A 333 -31.10 -8.73 41.37
C HIS A 333 -31.58 -8.66 42.84
N LYS A 334 -30.97 -7.78 43.66
CA LYS A 334 -31.39 -7.58 45.06
C LYS A 334 -32.83 -7.07 45.16
N ASN A 335 -33.23 -6.16 44.28
CA ASN A 335 -34.59 -5.63 44.27
C ASN A 335 -35.62 -6.72 43.90
N ALA A 336 -35.31 -7.56 42.91
CA ALA A 336 -36.14 -8.72 42.57
C ALA A 336 -36.26 -9.73 43.72
N GLU A 337 -35.20 -9.91 44.51
CA GLU A 337 -35.23 -10.78 45.70
C GLU A 337 -36.09 -10.19 46.82
N TYR A 338 -36.01 -8.87 47.06
CA TYR A 338 -36.87 -8.20 48.04
C TYR A 338 -38.34 -8.25 47.63
N GLN A 339 -38.65 -8.08 46.34
CA GLN A 339 -40.01 -8.21 45.83
C GLN A 339 -40.58 -9.61 46.11
N ARG A 340 -39.84 -10.68 45.82
CA ARG A 340 -40.28 -12.06 46.12
C ARG A 340 -40.55 -12.29 47.61
N LYS A 341 -39.74 -11.70 48.50
CA LYS A 341 -39.94 -11.79 49.96
C LYS A 341 -41.21 -11.05 50.40
N ALA A 342 -41.44 -9.86 49.86
CA ALA A 342 -42.65 -9.08 50.13
C ALA A 342 -43.92 -9.82 49.66
N ASP A 343 -43.88 -10.42 48.45
CA ASP A 343 -45.00 -11.19 47.92
C ASP A 343 -45.30 -12.42 48.80
N HIS A 344 -44.27 -13.13 49.28
CA HIS A 344 -44.43 -14.27 50.18
C HIS A 344 -45.02 -13.88 51.56
N GLU A 345 -44.66 -12.70 52.08
CA GLU A 345 -45.25 -12.17 53.32
C GLU A 345 -46.70 -11.72 53.13
N ALA A 346 -47.03 -11.13 51.98
CA ALA A 346 -48.40 -10.76 51.63
C ALA A 346 -49.32 -11.99 51.55
N ASP A 347 -48.84 -13.10 50.97
CA ASP A 347 -49.59 -14.36 50.92
C ASP A 347 -49.80 -14.96 52.32
N LYS A 348 -48.79 -14.92 53.19
CA LYS A 348 -48.94 -15.34 54.60
C LYS A 348 -49.98 -14.50 55.34
N LYS A 349 -49.97 -13.19 55.15
CA LYS A 349 -50.95 -12.27 55.75
C LYS A 349 -52.37 -12.63 55.31
N ARG A 350 -52.57 -12.86 54.01
CA ARG A 350 -53.87 -13.24 53.45
C ARG A 350 -54.40 -14.57 54.03
N ASN A 351 -53.52 -15.55 54.22
CA ASN A 351 -53.91 -16.83 54.84
C ASN A 351 -54.33 -16.66 56.30
N LEU A 352 -53.58 -15.86 57.09
CA LEU A 352 -53.94 -15.57 58.48
C LEU A 352 -55.25 -14.77 58.61
N GLU A 353 -55.51 -13.84 57.68
CA GLU A 353 -56.78 -13.10 57.63
C GLU A 353 -57.98 -14.02 57.36
N ASN A 354 -57.81 -15.03 56.49
CA ASN A 354 -58.84 -16.04 56.24
C ASN A 354 -59.11 -16.90 57.47
N ASP A 355 -58.06 -17.31 58.20
CA ASP A 355 -58.20 -18.10 59.44
C ASP A 355 -58.90 -17.29 60.54
N VAL A 356 -58.59 -16.01 60.69
CA VAL A 356 -59.24 -15.11 61.64
C VAL A 356 -60.73 -14.95 61.33
N ASN A 357 -61.10 -14.83 60.06
CA ASN A 357 -62.51 -14.74 59.66
C ASN A 357 -63.26 -16.06 59.92
N SER A 358 -62.64 -17.20 59.61
CA SER A 358 -63.20 -18.53 59.93
C SER A 358 -63.44 -18.72 61.44
N LEU A 359 -62.49 -18.27 62.27
CA LEU A 359 -62.63 -18.33 63.74
C LEU A 359 -63.71 -17.37 64.26
N LYS A 360 -63.90 -16.20 63.62
CA LYS A 360 -65.00 -15.28 63.94
C LYS A 360 -66.36 -15.88 63.60
N ASP A 361 -66.49 -16.54 62.45
CA ASP A 361 -67.74 -17.20 62.06
C ASP A 361 -68.10 -18.35 63.02
N GLN A 362 -67.10 -19.13 63.46
CA GLN A 362 -67.28 -20.16 64.48
C GLN A 362 -67.70 -19.59 65.84
N LEU A 363 -67.17 -18.41 66.21
CA LEU A 363 -67.56 -17.70 67.43
C LEU A 363 -69.00 -17.20 67.35
N GLU A 364 -69.44 -16.75 66.18
CA GLU A 364 -70.80 -16.25 65.94
C GLU A 364 -71.84 -17.37 65.93
N ASP A 365 -71.49 -18.54 65.38
CA ASP A 365 -72.30 -19.76 65.46
C ASP A 365 -72.42 -20.32 66.89
N LEU A 366 -71.35 -20.22 67.69
CA LEU A 366 -71.39 -20.57 69.12
C LEU A 366 -72.23 -19.58 69.95
N LYS A 367 -72.23 -18.29 69.59
CA LYS A 367 -73.10 -17.27 70.21
C LYS A 367 -74.57 -17.51 69.90
N LYS A 368 -74.92 -17.97 68.69
CA LYS A 368 -76.30 -18.33 68.32
C LYS A 368 -76.84 -19.57 69.05
N ARG A 369 -75.96 -20.50 69.46
CA ARG A 369 -76.36 -21.74 70.16
C ARG A 369 -76.58 -21.59 71.68
N ASN A 370 -76.40 -20.42 72.28
CA ASN A 370 -76.31 -20.29 73.73
C ASN A 370 -77.41 -19.42 74.36
N GLN A 371 -78.64 -19.96 74.40
CA GLN A 371 -79.65 -19.60 75.40
C GLN A 371 -79.81 -20.77 76.38
N ASN A 372 -79.01 -20.79 77.46
CA ASN A 372 -79.43 -21.12 78.85
C ASN A 372 -78.26 -21.53 79.79
N SER A 373 -78.15 -20.76 80.89
CA SER A 373 -77.66 -21.06 82.25
C SER A 373 -76.18 -21.40 82.59
N GLN A 374 -75.68 -20.64 83.58
CA GLN A 374 -74.65 -20.87 84.62
C GLN A 374 -73.22 -21.39 84.31
N ILE A 375 -72.89 -21.82 83.09
CA ILE A 375 -71.48 -21.91 82.62
C ILE A 375 -70.97 -20.54 82.10
N SER A 376 -71.88 -19.56 82.03
CA SER A 376 -71.67 -18.24 81.43
C SER A 376 -70.65 -17.38 82.16
N THR A 377 -70.56 -17.41 83.49
CA THR A 377 -69.79 -16.41 84.24
C THR A 377 -68.28 -16.65 84.17
N GLU A 378 -67.82 -17.90 84.19
CA GLU A 378 -66.38 -18.22 84.00
C GLU A 378 -65.94 -18.02 82.55
N LYS A 379 -66.82 -18.34 81.59
CA LYS A 379 -66.53 -18.16 80.17
C LYS A 379 -66.51 -16.68 79.78
N VAL A 380 -67.37 -15.85 80.40
CA VAL A 380 -67.34 -14.38 80.25
C VAL A 380 -66.04 -13.80 80.80
N ASN A 381 -65.56 -14.27 81.96
CA ASN A 381 -64.28 -13.81 82.52
C ASN A 381 -63.06 -14.26 81.71
N GLN A 382 -63.09 -15.48 81.13
CA GLN A 382 -62.03 -15.96 80.24
C GLN A 382 -62.02 -15.20 78.92
N LEU A 383 -63.20 -14.89 78.37
CA LEU A 383 -63.37 -14.05 77.18
C LEU A 383 -62.98 -12.58 77.45
N GLN A 384 -63.19 -12.06 78.66
CA GLN A 384 -62.75 -10.72 79.05
C GLN A 384 -61.23 -10.62 79.08
N ARG A 385 -60.52 -11.62 79.62
CA ARG A 385 -59.04 -11.66 79.56
C ARG A 385 -58.52 -11.78 78.14
N GLN A 386 -59.15 -12.61 77.31
CA GLN A 386 -58.78 -12.72 75.89
C GLN A 386 -59.06 -11.42 75.12
N LEU A 387 -60.13 -10.69 75.48
CA LEU A 387 -60.43 -9.38 74.92
C LEU A 387 -59.38 -8.34 75.33
N ASP A 388 -58.92 -8.37 76.59
CA ASP A 388 -57.88 -7.45 77.07
C ASP A 388 -56.51 -7.75 76.44
N GLU A 389 -56.15 -9.03 76.26
CA GLU A 389 -54.93 -9.44 75.54
C GLU A 389 -54.98 -9.07 74.05
N THR A 390 -56.12 -9.28 73.39
CA THR A 390 -56.28 -8.90 71.98
C THR A 390 -56.30 -7.39 71.79
N ASN A 391 -56.86 -6.62 72.74
CA ASN A 391 -56.78 -5.16 72.74
C ASN A 391 -55.34 -4.66 72.96
N ALA A 392 -54.54 -5.34 73.77
CA ALA A 392 -53.12 -5.02 73.93
C ALA A 392 -52.35 -5.27 72.62
N LEU A 393 -52.60 -6.41 71.95
CA LEU A 393 -52.01 -6.72 70.64
C LEU A 393 -52.44 -5.73 69.55
N LEU A 394 -53.71 -5.31 69.55
CA LEU A 394 -54.22 -4.31 68.61
C LEU A 394 -53.54 -2.95 68.79
N ARG A 395 -53.24 -2.55 70.04
CA ARG A 395 -52.47 -1.33 70.31
C ARG A 395 -51.04 -1.44 69.79
N THR A 396 -50.37 -2.57 70.02
CA THR A 396 -49.01 -2.77 69.49
C THR A 396 -48.98 -2.78 67.96
N GLU A 397 -50.00 -3.35 67.30
CA GLU A 397 -50.13 -3.33 65.84
C GLU A 397 -50.50 -1.95 65.28
N SER A 398 -51.28 -1.15 66.03
CA SER A 398 -51.51 0.25 65.67
C SER A 398 -50.20 1.05 65.71
N ASP A 399 -49.35 0.80 66.72
CA ASP A 399 -48.06 1.45 66.85
C ASP A 399 -47.05 1.00 65.79
N THR A 400 -47.04 -0.28 65.39
CA THR A 400 -46.22 -0.77 64.26
C THR A 400 -46.71 -0.16 62.94
N ALA A 401 -48.02 -0.11 62.69
CA ALA A 401 -48.60 0.52 61.51
C ALA A 401 -48.26 2.01 61.43
N ALA A 402 -48.28 2.73 62.55
CA ALA A 402 -47.87 4.14 62.61
C ALA A 402 -46.38 4.31 62.26
N ARG A 403 -45.49 3.45 62.77
CA ARG A 403 -44.06 3.44 62.40
C ARG A 403 -43.86 3.17 60.91
N LEU A 404 -44.59 2.19 60.36
CA LEU A 404 -44.50 1.83 58.94
C LEU A 404 -44.99 2.95 58.02
N ARG A 405 -46.05 3.67 58.38
CA ARG A 405 -46.48 4.86 57.63
C ARG A 405 -45.43 5.96 57.63
N LYS A 406 -44.71 6.14 58.74
CA LYS A 406 -43.61 7.12 58.82
C LYS A 406 -42.46 6.72 57.89
N THR A 407 -42.04 5.46 57.89
CA THR A 407 -41.00 4.97 56.97
C THR A 407 -41.45 5.04 55.52
N GLN A 408 -42.72 4.75 55.22
CA GLN A 408 -43.28 4.88 53.87
C GLN A 408 -43.24 6.33 53.38
N ALA A 409 -43.56 7.31 54.25
CA ALA A 409 -43.47 8.72 53.92
C ALA A 409 -42.03 9.18 53.66
N GLU A 410 -41.06 8.66 54.41
CA GLU A 410 -39.63 8.92 54.21
C GLU A 410 -39.13 8.31 52.88
N SER A 411 -39.52 7.07 52.55
CA SER A 411 -39.20 6.44 51.27
C SER A 411 -39.82 7.16 50.08
N SER A 412 -41.06 7.64 50.17
CA SER A 412 -41.69 8.42 49.10
C SER A 412 -40.96 9.74 48.82
N LYS A 413 -40.44 10.42 49.85
CA LYS A 413 -39.58 11.61 49.65
C LYS A 413 -38.28 11.26 48.93
N GLN A 414 -37.69 10.11 49.27
CA GLN A 414 -36.46 9.65 48.64
C GLN A 414 -36.68 9.29 47.16
N ILE A 415 -37.83 8.69 46.82
CA ILE A 415 -38.23 8.42 45.44
C ILE A 415 -38.38 9.73 44.66
N GLN A 416 -39.08 10.73 45.19
CA GLN A 416 -39.22 12.03 44.53
C GLN A 416 -37.86 12.72 44.28
N GLN A 417 -36.93 12.62 45.23
CA GLN A 417 -35.58 13.14 45.05
C GLN A 417 -34.83 12.42 43.91
N LEU A 418 -34.94 11.09 43.84
CA LEU A 418 -34.33 10.30 42.78
C LEU A 418 -34.95 10.60 41.40
N GLU A 419 -36.26 10.81 41.32
CA GLU A 419 -36.95 11.21 40.09
C GLU A 419 -36.52 12.59 39.59
N SER A 420 -36.26 13.53 40.51
CA SER A 420 -35.69 14.84 40.15
C SER A 420 -34.27 14.69 39.59
N ASN A 421 -33.41 13.93 40.28
CA ASN A 421 -32.03 13.71 39.83
C ASN A 421 -31.98 12.98 38.48
N ASN A 422 -32.91 12.07 38.22
CA ASN A 422 -32.99 11.34 36.95
C ASN A 422 -33.38 12.28 35.80
N ARG A 423 -34.31 13.22 36.03
CA ARG A 423 -34.65 14.28 35.08
C ARG A 423 -33.44 15.15 34.74
N ASP A 424 -32.70 15.61 35.74
CA ASP A 424 -31.50 16.43 35.53
C ASP A 424 -30.41 15.69 34.73
N LEU A 425 -30.25 14.37 34.97
CA LEU A 425 -29.33 13.53 34.20
C LEU A 425 -29.81 13.34 32.75
N GLN A 426 -31.11 13.20 32.54
CA GLN A 426 -31.71 13.05 31.22
C GLN A 426 -31.52 14.31 30.37
N ASP A 427 -31.68 15.51 30.97
CA ASP A 427 -31.41 16.79 30.32
C ASP A 427 -29.93 16.96 29.96
N LYS A 428 -29.01 16.58 30.86
CA LYS A 428 -27.56 16.58 30.58
C LYS A 428 -27.21 15.63 29.43
N ASN A 429 -27.85 14.46 29.37
CA ASN A 429 -27.61 13.49 28.31
C ASN A 429 -28.05 14.03 26.94
N CYS A 430 -29.22 14.70 26.89
CA CYS A 430 -29.70 15.37 25.68
C CYS A 430 -28.73 16.47 25.18
N LEU A 431 -28.15 17.25 26.10
CA LEU A 431 -27.13 18.26 25.76
C LEU A 431 -25.85 17.63 25.22
N LEU A 432 -25.37 16.54 25.82
CA LEU A 432 -24.20 15.80 25.36
C LEU A 432 -24.42 15.17 23.97
N GLU A 433 -25.61 14.61 23.72
CA GLU A 433 -25.98 14.04 22.42
C GLU A 433 -25.98 15.13 21.33
N THR A 434 -26.48 16.32 21.65
CA THR A 434 -26.47 17.47 20.73
C THR A 434 -25.04 17.96 20.45
N ALA A 435 -24.17 17.97 21.47
CA ALA A 435 -22.76 18.33 21.31
C ALA A 435 -22.01 17.30 20.46
N LYS A 436 -22.26 16.00 20.68
CA LYS A 436 -21.72 14.90 19.87
C LYS A 436 -22.08 15.06 18.39
N LEU A 437 -23.35 15.32 18.07
CA LEU A 437 -23.79 15.53 16.68
C LEU A 437 -23.10 16.73 16.01
N LYS A 438 -22.79 17.79 16.76
CA LYS A 438 -22.00 18.92 16.24
C LYS A 438 -20.56 18.52 15.94
N LEU A 439 -19.90 17.81 16.85
CA LEU A 439 -18.55 17.32 16.66
C LEU A 439 -18.44 16.32 15.49
N GLU A 440 -19.42 15.42 15.34
CA GLU A 440 -19.47 14.50 14.19
C GLU A 440 -19.57 15.26 12.86
N LYS A 441 -20.36 16.35 12.82
CA LYS A 441 -20.45 17.20 11.63
C LYS A 441 -19.13 17.93 11.34
N GLU A 442 -18.45 18.43 12.36
CA GLU A 442 -17.14 19.06 12.23
C GLU A 442 -16.08 18.07 11.75
N PHE A 443 -16.11 16.83 12.27
CA PHE A 443 -15.24 15.75 11.85
C PHE A 443 -15.40 15.44 10.36
N ILE A 444 -16.64 15.30 9.86
CA ILE A 444 -16.90 15.06 8.44
C ILE A 444 -16.38 16.21 7.56
N ASN A 445 -16.56 17.46 8.00
CA ASN A 445 -16.05 18.63 7.27
C ASN A 445 -14.51 18.65 7.23
N LEU A 446 -13.85 18.34 8.34
CA LEU A 446 -12.40 18.24 8.42
C LEU A 446 -11.86 17.08 7.58
N GLN A 447 -12.56 15.95 7.56
CA GLN A 447 -12.21 14.80 6.71
C GLN A 447 -12.29 15.18 5.23
N SER A 448 -13.35 15.86 4.81
CA SER A 448 -13.47 16.37 3.43
C SER A 448 -12.37 17.38 3.07
N ALA A 449 -11.97 18.24 4.00
CA ALA A 449 -10.88 19.19 3.78
C ALA A 449 -9.52 18.46 3.66
N LEU A 450 -9.28 17.46 4.52
CA LEU A 450 -8.07 16.63 4.48
C LEU A 450 -7.96 15.84 3.19
N GLU A 451 -9.07 15.27 2.69
CA GLU A 451 -9.11 14.59 1.40
C GLU A 451 -8.82 15.53 0.23
N SER A 452 -9.29 16.78 0.30
CA SER A 452 -8.94 17.80 -0.70
C SER A 452 -7.45 18.11 -0.70
N GLU A 453 -6.88 18.37 0.48
CA GLU A 453 -5.45 18.66 0.63
C GLU A 453 -4.58 17.48 0.19
N ARG A 454 -5.01 16.24 0.47
CA ARG A 454 -4.34 15.03 -0.04
C ARG A 454 -4.33 14.99 -1.56
N ARG A 455 -5.45 15.29 -2.23
CA ARG A 455 -5.50 15.36 -3.70
C ARG A 455 -4.56 16.42 -4.26
N ASP A 456 -4.55 17.61 -3.65
CA ASP A 456 -3.69 18.71 -4.10
C ASP A 456 -2.20 18.35 -3.91
N ARG A 457 -1.85 17.65 -2.82
CA ARG A 457 -0.50 17.14 -2.58
C ARG A 457 -0.09 16.06 -3.58
N THR A 458 -0.97 15.13 -3.89
CA THR A 458 -0.70 14.09 -4.90
C THR A 458 -0.46 14.74 -6.26
N HIS A 459 -1.30 15.69 -6.65
CA HIS A 459 -1.12 16.43 -7.90
C HIS A 459 0.20 17.23 -7.92
N GLY A 460 0.56 17.88 -6.80
CA GLY A 460 1.86 18.53 -6.66
C GLY A 460 3.04 17.55 -6.80
N SER A 461 2.92 16.34 -6.24
CA SER A 461 3.94 15.29 -6.37
C SER A 461 4.09 14.80 -7.81
N GLU A 462 2.99 14.68 -8.55
CA GLU A 462 3.02 14.32 -9.97
C GLU A 462 3.76 15.38 -10.80
N ILE A 463 3.48 16.66 -10.56
CA ILE A 463 4.18 17.77 -11.23
C ILE A 463 5.69 17.75 -10.89
N ILE A 464 6.05 17.49 -9.63
CA ILE A 464 7.46 17.38 -9.22
C ILE A 464 8.15 16.23 -9.95
N ASN A 465 7.51 15.07 -10.03
CA ASN A 465 8.07 13.90 -10.74
C ASN A 465 8.26 14.20 -12.23
N ASP A 466 7.31 14.88 -12.86
CA ASP A 466 7.39 15.30 -14.27
C ASP A 466 8.56 16.28 -14.50
N LEU A 467 8.72 17.25 -13.59
CA LEU A 467 9.84 18.19 -13.62
C LEU A 467 11.18 17.51 -13.39
N GLN A 468 11.26 16.55 -12.45
CA GLN A 468 12.47 15.75 -12.22
C GLN A 468 12.84 14.92 -13.44
N GLY A 469 11.88 14.28 -14.10
CA GLY A 469 12.11 13.56 -15.35
C GLY A 469 12.68 14.46 -16.45
N ARG A 470 12.17 15.68 -16.58
CA ARG A 470 12.71 16.68 -17.53
C ARG A 470 14.13 17.13 -17.17
N ILE A 471 14.43 17.31 -15.87
CA ILE A 471 15.78 17.65 -15.42
C ILE A 471 16.76 16.51 -15.75
N SER A 472 16.42 15.26 -15.45
CA SER A 472 17.28 14.11 -15.76
C SER A 472 17.54 13.98 -17.26
N GLY A 473 16.53 14.20 -18.11
CA GLY A 473 16.71 14.22 -19.56
C GLY A 473 17.68 15.34 -20.02
N LEU A 474 17.55 16.54 -19.47
CA LEU A 474 18.46 17.65 -19.77
C LEU A 474 19.89 17.41 -19.25
N GLU A 475 20.06 16.74 -18.12
CA GLU A 475 21.36 16.35 -17.59
C GLU A 475 22.05 15.32 -18.47
N GLU A 476 21.29 14.36 -19.01
CA GLU A 476 21.78 13.37 -19.96
C GLU A 476 22.19 14.04 -21.29
N ASP A 477 21.37 14.95 -21.82
CA ASP A 477 21.71 15.74 -23.00
C ASP A 477 22.97 16.59 -22.78
N LEU A 478 23.12 17.19 -21.60
CA LEU A 478 24.32 17.96 -21.24
C LEU A 478 25.56 17.05 -21.18
N LYS A 479 25.43 15.85 -20.61
CA LYS A 479 26.52 14.86 -20.56
C LYS A 479 26.92 14.41 -21.96
N ASN A 480 25.94 14.11 -22.82
CA ASN A 480 26.17 13.75 -24.22
C ASN A 480 26.83 14.90 -24.98
N GLY A 481 26.39 16.14 -24.76
CA GLY A 481 27.02 17.34 -25.31
C GLY A 481 28.48 17.52 -24.89
N LYS A 482 28.82 17.27 -23.61
CA LYS A 482 30.20 17.32 -23.11
C LYS A 482 31.09 16.25 -23.75
N ILE A 483 30.56 15.03 -23.93
CA ILE A 483 31.28 13.93 -24.59
C ILE A 483 31.57 14.30 -26.05
N LEU A 484 30.57 14.83 -26.77
CA LEU A 484 30.74 15.28 -28.15
C LEU A 484 31.80 16.38 -28.25
N LEU A 485 31.76 17.36 -27.33
CA LEU A 485 32.73 18.45 -27.29
C LEU A 485 34.16 17.92 -27.09
N ALA A 486 34.36 17.02 -26.13
CA ALA A 486 35.66 16.41 -25.88
C ALA A 486 36.20 15.65 -27.11
N LYS A 487 35.32 14.97 -27.84
CA LYS A 487 35.68 14.27 -29.09
C LYS A 487 36.12 15.25 -30.18
N VAL A 488 35.37 16.33 -30.38
CA VAL A 488 35.71 17.38 -31.37
C VAL A 488 37.02 18.07 -31.00
N GLU A 489 37.28 18.32 -29.73
CA GLU A 489 38.55 18.89 -29.27
C GLU A 489 39.75 17.96 -29.54
N LEU A 490 39.56 16.65 -29.39
CA LEU A 490 40.58 15.66 -29.72
C LEU A 490 40.87 15.64 -31.23
N GLU A 491 39.83 15.61 -32.07
CA GLU A 491 39.95 15.66 -33.53
C GLU A 491 40.66 16.96 -33.98
N LYS A 492 40.33 18.09 -33.35
CA LYS A 492 41.02 19.36 -33.60
C LYS A 492 42.51 19.27 -33.30
N ARG A 493 42.91 18.69 -32.15
CA ARG A 493 44.34 18.52 -31.84
C ARG A 493 45.05 17.64 -32.86
N GLN A 494 44.44 16.52 -33.26
CA GLN A 494 45.00 15.62 -34.26
C GLN A 494 45.17 16.30 -35.63
N LEU A 495 44.19 17.10 -36.06
CA LEU A 495 44.30 17.88 -37.29
C LEU A 495 45.41 18.94 -37.19
N GLN A 496 45.57 19.54 -36.02
CA GLN A 496 46.60 20.56 -35.79
C GLN A 496 48.01 19.96 -35.81
N GLU A 497 48.19 18.76 -35.24
CA GLU A 497 49.44 17.99 -35.36
C GLU A 497 49.75 17.66 -36.83
N ARG A 498 48.78 17.08 -37.56
CA ARG A 498 48.95 16.77 -38.99
C ARG A 498 49.31 18.01 -39.81
N PHE A 499 48.68 19.16 -39.52
CA PHE A 499 48.99 20.41 -40.19
C PHE A 499 50.44 20.84 -39.94
N THR A 500 50.91 20.78 -38.69
CA THR A 500 52.31 21.09 -38.37
C THR A 500 53.30 20.12 -38.99
N ASP A 501 52.96 18.84 -39.13
CA ASP A 501 53.83 17.87 -39.81
C ASP A 501 53.91 18.13 -41.32
N LEU A 502 52.79 18.47 -41.96
CA LEU A 502 52.75 18.88 -43.36
C LEU A 502 53.52 20.19 -43.60
N GLU A 503 53.49 21.14 -42.67
CA GLU A 503 54.30 22.37 -42.76
C GLU A 503 55.79 22.07 -42.68
N LYS A 504 56.22 21.14 -41.82
CA LYS A 504 57.62 20.70 -41.75
C LYS A 504 58.04 20.01 -43.04
N GLU A 505 57.21 19.11 -43.57
CA GLU A 505 57.48 18.40 -44.81
C GLU A 505 57.59 19.37 -46.01
N LYS A 506 56.68 20.34 -46.09
CA LYS A 506 56.76 21.44 -47.06
C LYS A 506 58.07 22.21 -46.93
N SER A 507 58.46 22.61 -45.72
CA SER A 507 59.71 23.34 -45.49
C SER A 507 60.93 22.51 -45.91
N ASN A 508 60.94 21.21 -45.60
CA ASN A 508 62.00 20.29 -46.03
C ASN A 508 62.08 20.18 -47.56
N MET A 509 60.94 20.08 -48.25
CA MET A 509 60.89 20.08 -49.71
C MET A 509 61.34 21.41 -50.33
N GLU A 510 61.01 22.55 -49.71
CA GLU A 510 61.52 23.85 -50.15
C GLU A 510 63.04 23.95 -49.98
N ILE A 511 63.59 23.43 -48.87
CA ILE A 511 65.04 23.37 -48.64
C ILE A 511 65.71 22.47 -49.69
N ASP A 512 65.18 21.27 -49.94
CA ASP A 512 65.73 20.34 -50.93
C ASP A 512 65.68 20.93 -52.34
N MET A 513 64.56 21.56 -52.72
CA MET A 513 64.43 22.20 -54.02
C MET A 513 65.38 23.40 -54.16
N THR A 514 65.60 24.16 -53.09
CA THR A 514 66.60 25.24 -53.08
C THR A 514 68.03 24.70 -53.21
N TYR A 515 68.33 23.58 -52.54
CA TYR A 515 69.61 22.90 -52.66
C TYR A 515 69.84 22.40 -54.10
N GLN A 516 68.86 21.72 -54.69
CA GLN A 516 68.91 21.25 -56.07
C GLN A 516 69.08 22.41 -57.08
N LEU A 517 68.35 23.51 -56.90
CA LEU A 517 68.51 24.71 -57.73
C LEU A 517 69.94 25.25 -57.65
N LYS A 518 70.54 25.26 -56.46
CA LYS A 518 71.93 25.72 -56.27
C LYS A 518 72.94 24.79 -56.94
N VAL A 519 72.72 23.48 -56.88
CA VAL A 519 73.54 22.48 -57.56
C VAL A 519 73.44 22.65 -59.08
N ILE A 520 72.23 22.82 -59.63
CA ILE A 520 72.02 23.06 -61.05
C ILE A 520 72.67 24.37 -61.48
N GLN A 521 72.57 25.42 -60.66
CA GLN A 521 73.18 26.71 -60.97
C GLN A 521 74.71 26.64 -60.98
N GLN A 522 75.32 25.92 -60.03
CA GLN A 522 76.76 25.64 -60.06
C GLN A 522 77.16 24.81 -61.29
N SER A 523 76.37 23.80 -61.65
CA SER A 523 76.62 22.99 -62.85
C SER A 523 76.49 23.82 -64.12
N LEU A 524 75.54 24.77 -64.17
CA LEU A 524 75.37 25.68 -65.29
C LEU A 524 76.52 26.68 -65.39
N GLU A 525 76.98 27.24 -64.26
CA GLU A 525 78.17 28.11 -64.24
C GLU A 525 79.42 27.35 -64.66
N GLN A 526 79.56 26.09 -64.26
CA GLN A 526 80.65 25.21 -64.69
C GLN A 526 80.56 24.92 -66.20
N GLU A 527 79.37 24.60 -66.73
CA GLU A 527 79.17 24.43 -68.17
C GLU A 527 79.32 25.74 -68.95
N GLU A 528 78.94 26.89 -68.40
CA GLU A 528 79.23 28.17 -69.04
C GLU A 528 80.74 28.45 -69.08
N ALA A 529 81.48 28.08 -68.04
CA ALA A 529 82.94 28.16 -68.02
C ALA A 529 83.58 27.18 -69.01
N GLU A 530 83.07 25.95 -69.10
CA GLU A 530 83.51 24.93 -70.07
C GLU A 530 83.12 25.31 -71.50
N HIS A 531 81.93 25.87 -71.73
CA HIS A 531 81.43 26.44 -72.99
C HIS A 531 82.23 27.66 -73.41
N LYS A 532 82.66 28.51 -72.47
CA LYS A 532 83.58 29.62 -72.72
C LYS A 532 85.00 29.10 -73.05
N ALA A 533 85.41 27.98 -72.44
CA ALA A 533 86.67 27.29 -72.73
C ALA A 533 86.65 26.45 -74.03
N THR A 534 85.48 25.99 -74.49
CA THR A 534 85.29 25.29 -75.78
C THR A 534 85.02 26.26 -76.93
N LYS A 535 84.34 27.39 -76.68
CA LYS A 535 84.27 28.54 -77.61
C LYS A 535 85.65 29.13 -77.90
N ALA A 536 86.62 28.98 -76.98
CA ALA A 536 88.04 29.29 -77.22
C ALA A 536 88.81 28.19 -77.97
N ARG A 537 88.30 26.95 -78.05
CA ARG A 537 88.97 25.78 -78.65
C ARG A 537 88.40 25.35 -80.02
N LEU A 538 87.30 25.93 -80.46
CA LEU A 538 86.62 25.53 -81.71
C LEU A 538 86.47 26.67 -82.71
N ALA A 539 87.62 27.27 -83.05
CA ALA A 539 87.87 27.85 -84.36
C ALA A 539 88.69 26.86 -85.20
N ASP A 540 88.15 25.67 -85.47
CA ASP A 540 88.43 24.98 -86.73
C ASP A 540 87.43 23.85 -87.00
N LYS A 541 87.30 23.57 -88.29
CA LYS A 541 86.25 22.88 -89.02
C LYS A 541 85.96 21.40 -88.68
N ASN A 542 84.65 21.12 -88.70
CA ASN A 542 83.90 20.10 -89.47
C ASN A 542 84.09 18.56 -89.33
N LYS A 543 82.89 17.91 -89.37
CA LYS A 543 82.52 16.54 -89.82
C LYS A 543 82.84 15.40 -88.84
N ILE A 544 82.06 14.32 -88.66
CA ILE A 544 80.81 13.81 -89.23
C ILE A 544 80.37 12.63 -88.32
N TYR A 545 79.06 12.36 -88.31
CA TYR A 545 78.38 11.07 -88.07
C TYR A 545 79.19 9.90 -87.47
N GLU A 546 78.85 9.54 -86.23
CA GLU A 546 78.78 8.16 -85.74
C GLU A 546 78.14 8.19 -84.32
N SER A 547 76.81 8.37 -84.22
CA SER A 547 76.06 8.08 -82.97
C SER A 547 74.53 8.11 -83.21
N ILE A 548 74.04 7.29 -84.13
CA ILE A 548 72.59 7.15 -84.38
C ILE A 548 72.11 5.70 -84.09
N GLU A 549 73.03 4.74 -83.98
CA GLU A 549 72.69 3.33 -83.67
C GLU A 549 72.62 3.06 -82.15
N GLU A 550 73.47 3.70 -81.34
CA GLU A 550 73.47 3.56 -79.86
C GLU A 550 72.25 4.23 -79.20
N ALA A 551 71.85 5.40 -79.68
CA ALA A 551 70.68 6.13 -79.15
C ALA A 551 69.35 5.40 -79.39
N LYS A 552 69.26 4.53 -80.41
CA LYS A 552 68.08 3.71 -80.68
C LYS A 552 67.97 2.49 -79.75
N SER A 553 69.09 1.89 -79.37
CA SER A 553 69.14 0.76 -78.43
C SER A 553 68.77 1.19 -77.00
N GLU A 554 69.29 2.34 -76.55
CA GLU A 554 68.98 2.91 -75.22
C GLU A 554 67.49 3.30 -75.10
N ALA A 555 66.92 3.92 -76.16
CA ALA A 555 65.51 4.31 -76.18
C ALA A 555 64.53 3.11 -76.17
N MET A 556 64.92 1.98 -76.75
CA MET A 556 64.08 0.77 -76.78
C MET A 556 64.03 0.07 -75.42
N LYS A 557 65.15 0.02 -74.67
CA LYS A 557 65.19 -0.50 -73.29
C LYS A 557 64.41 0.37 -72.30
N GLU A 558 64.50 1.69 -72.43
CA GLU A 558 63.72 2.64 -71.62
C GLU A 558 62.21 2.48 -71.85
N MET A 559 61.80 2.21 -73.09
CA MET A 559 60.39 1.98 -73.44
C MET A 559 59.86 0.64 -72.90
N GLU A 560 60.67 -0.43 -72.93
CA GLU A 560 60.30 -1.71 -72.32
C GLU A 560 60.15 -1.63 -70.80
N LYS A 561 61.01 -0.86 -70.12
CA LYS A 561 60.90 -0.61 -68.68
C LYS A 561 59.61 0.14 -68.34
N LYS A 562 59.28 1.20 -69.08
CA LYS A 562 58.03 1.97 -68.89
C LYS A 562 56.80 1.13 -69.17
N LEU A 563 56.84 0.25 -70.17
CA LEU A 563 55.74 -0.68 -70.46
C LEU A 563 55.49 -1.69 -69.32
N LEU A 564 56.55 -2.16 -68.67
CA LEU A 564 56.44 -3.06 -67.52
C LEU A 564 55.87 -2.35 -66.29
N GLU A 565 56.35 -1.13 -66.01
CA GLU A 565 55.83 -0.29 -64.93
C GLU A 565 54.34 0.04 -65.15
N GLU A 566 53.94 0.39 -66.37
CA GLU A 566 52.54 0.67 -66.69
C GLU A 566 51.64 -0.57 -66.51
N ARG A 567 52.12 -1.77 -66.88
CA ARG A 567 51.40 -3.03 -66.64
C ARG A 567 51.20 -3.30 -65.15
N THR A 568 52.21 -3.04 -64.30
CA THR A 568 52.07 -3.23 -62.85
C THR A 568 51.13 -2.21 -62.20
N LEU A 569 51.12 -0.97 -62.67
CA LEU A 569 50.18 0.06 -62.23
C LEU A 569 48.76 -0.29 -62.63
N LYS A 570 48.56 -0.73 -63.88
CA LYS A 570 47.25 -1.19 -64.37
C LYS A 570 46.67 -2.31 -63.50
N GLN A 571 47.48 -3.32 -63.16
CA GLN A 571 47.04 -4.42 -62.29
C GLN A 571 46.63 -3.94 -60.89
N LYS A 572 47.36 -2.97 -60.30
CA LYS A 572 47.00 -2.37 -59.01
C LYS A 572 45.69 -1.61 -59.08
N VAL A 573 45.46 -0.84 -60.15
CA VAL A 573 44.22 -0.09 -60.35
C VAL A 573 43.03 -1.03 -60.55
N GLU A 574 43.18 -2.11 -61.32
CA GLU A 574 42.13 -3.12 -61.50
C GLU A 574 41.75 -3.79 -60.17
N ASN A 575 42.71 -4.09 -59.30
CA ASN A 575 42.42 -4.66 -57.97
C ASN A 575 41.67 -3.67 -57.07
N LEU A 576 42.07 -2.38 -57.07
CA LEU A 576 41.37 -1.34 -56.30
C LEU A 576 39.95 -1.10 -56.82
N LEU A 577 39.74 -1.15 -58.13
CA LEU A 577 38.42 -1.03 -58.75
C LEU A 577 37.50 -2.17 -58.29
N LEU A 578 37.99 -3.41 -58.32
CA LEU A 578 37.23 -4.58 -57.90
C LEU A 578 36.84 -4.52 -56.40
N GLU A 579 37.72 -3.98 -55.56
CA GLU A 579 37.43 -3.80 -54.14
C GLU A 579 36.43 -2.67 -53.88
N ALA A 580 36.48 -1.59 -54.67
CA ALA A 580 35.48 -0.53 -54.64
C ALA A 580 34.09 -1.04 -55.08
N GLU A 581 34.02 -1.86 -56.15
CA GLU A 581 32.76 -2.48 -56.61
C GLU A 581 32.13 -3.38 -55.54
N LYS A 582 32.94 -4.17 -54.82
CA LYS A 582 32.45 -4.99 -53.70
C LYS A 582 31.87 -4.13 -52.57
N ARG A 583 32.52 -3.01 -52.22
CA ARG A 583 32.02 -2.08 -51.19
C ARG A 583 30.72 -1.40 -51.62
N CYS A 584 30.62 -0.98 -52.88
CA CYS A 584 29.38 -0.43 -53.43
C CYS A 584 28.23 -1.46 -53.38
N SER A 585 28.49 -2.73 -53.70
CA SER A 585 27.47 -3.79 -53.63
C SER A 585 27.00 -4.09 -52.20
N LEU A 586 27.89 -3.98 -51.20
CA LEU A 586 27.53 -4.11 -49.79
C LEU A 586 26.63 -2.95 -49.34
N LEU A 587 27.02 -1.71 -49.65
CA LEU A 587 26.23 -0.52 -49.34
C LEU A 587 24.83 -0.54 -49.97
N ASP A 588 24.70 -1.09 -51.19
CA ASP A 588 23.41 -1.22 -51.87
C ASP A 588 22.48 -2.25 -51.19
N CYS A 589 23.06 -3.27 -50.55
CA CYS A 589 22.33 -4.23 -49.72
C CYS A 589 21.84 -3.59 -48.41
N ASP A 590 22.72 -2.86 -47.73
CA ASP A 590 22.41 -2.15 -46.48
C ASP A 590 21.34 -1.07 -46.69
N LEU A 591 21.41 -0.35 -47.82
CA LEU A 591 20.41 0.62 -48.21
C LEU A 591 19.03 -0.04 -48.37
N LYS A 592 18.96 -1.18 -49.09
CA LYS A 592 17.70 -1.93 -49.30
C LYS A 592 17.12 -2.46 -47.98
N GLN A 593 17.96 -2.96 -47.08
CA GLN A 593 17.51 -3.40 -45.75
C GLN A 593 16.97 -2.23 -44.92
N SER A 594 17.67 -1.09 -44.94
CA SER A 594 17.24 0.13 -44.25
C SER A 594 15.89 0.63 -44.77
N GLN A 595 15.68 0.57 -46.09
CA GLN A 595 14.43 0.98 -46.73
C GLN A 595 13.26 0.05 -46.40
N GLN A 596 13.49 -1.27 -46.32
CA GLN A 596 12.49 -2.21 -45.82
C GLN A 596 12.11 -1.91 -44.37
N LYS A 597 13.09 -1.58 -43.53
CA LYS A 597 12.84 -1.27 -42.12
C LYS A 597 12.03 0.01 -41.95
N ILE A 598 12.32 1.05 -42.72
CA ILE A 598 11.53 2.29 -42.74
C ILE A 598 10.07 2.01 -43.15
N ASN A 599 9.86 1.15 -44.15
CA ASN A 599 8.50 0.79 -44.58
C ASN A 599 7.72 -0.01 -43.51
N GLU A 600 8.38 -0.88 -42.75
CA GLU A 600 7.76 -1.54 -41.59
C GLU A 600 7.37 -0.53 -40.50
N LEU A 601 8.27 0.40 -40.17
CA LEU A 601 8.01 1.42 -39.15
C LEU A 601 6.87 2.36 -39.55
N LEU A 602 6.76 2.71 -40.85
CA LEU A 602 5.63 3.49 -41.35
C LEU A 602 4.29 2.75 -41.20
N LYS A 603 4.25 1.45 -41.51
CA LYS A 603 3.04 0.63 -41.28
C LYS A 603 2.66 0.55 -39.80
N GLN A 604 3.64 0.41 -38.92
CA GLN A 604 3.39 0.38 -37.48
C GLN A 604 2.84 1.72 -36.99
N LYS A 605 3.41 2.84 -37.44
CA LYS A 605 2.92 4.19 -37.16
C LYS A 605 1.45 4.36 -37.57
N ASP A 606 1.06 3.83 -38.73
CA ASP A 606 -0.33 3.96 -39.21
C ASP A 606 -1.32 3.17 -38.34
N VAL A 607 -0.95 1.96 -37.89
CA VAL A 607 -1.76 1.15 -36.96
C VAL A 607 -1.89 1.86 -35.61
N LEU A 608 -0.77 2.36 -35.06
CA LEU A 608 -0.77 3.13 -33.81
C LEU A 608 -1.65 4.38 -33.89
N ASN A 609 -1.64 5.09 -35.03
CA ASN A 609 -2.51 6.24 -35.25
C ASN A 609 -4.00 5.88 -35.30
N GLU A 610 -4.34 4.70 -35.82
CA GLU A 610 -5.71 4.19 -35.81
C GLU A 610 -6.16 3.84 -34.39
N ASP A 611 -5.29 3.19 -33.62
CA ASP A 611 -5.56 2.84 -32.22
C ASP A 611 -5.76 4.09 -31.35
N VAL A 612 -4.94 5.12 -31.54
CA VAL A 612 -5.09 6.42 -30.84
C VAL A 612 -6.43 7.08 -31.18
N ARG A 613 -6.87 7.02 -32.45
CA ARG A 613 -8.19 7.54 -32.84
C ARG A 613 -9.33 6.75 -32.19
N ASN A 614 -9.23 5.43 -32.15
CA ASN A 614 -10.23 4.58 -31.51
C ASN A 614 -10.30 4.78 -29.99
N LEU A 615 -9.16 4.97 -29.33
CA LEU A 615 -9.10 5.25 -27.89
C LEU A 615 -9.69 6.62 -27.57
N THR A 616 -9.37 7.65 -28.37
CA THR A 616 -9.96 8.99 -28.23
C THR A 616 -11.49 8.94 -28.32
N LEU A 617 -12.05 8.19 -29.29
CA LEU A 617 -13.50 8.01 -29.42
C LEU A 617 -14.13 7.35 -28.18
N LYS A 618 -13.46 6.33 -27.61
CA LYS A 618 -13.94 5.66 -26.40
C LYS A 618 -13.92 6.58 -25.18
N ILE A 619 -12.89 7.41 -25.03
CA ILE A 619 -12.79 8.39 -23.94
C ILE A 619 -13.95 9.38 -24.03
N GLU A 620 -14.29 9.84 -25.22
CA GLU A 620 -15.38 10.80 -25.43
C GLU A 620 -16.74 10.18 -25.10
N GLN A 621 -16.99 8.93 -25.51
CA GLN A 621 -18.19 8.19 -25.15
C GLN A 621 -18.34 7.99 -23.63
N GLU A 622 -17.24 7.64 -22.95
CA GLU A 622 -17.27 7.41 -21.51
C GLU A 622 -17.45 8.71 -20.72
N THR A 623 -16.88 9.81 -21.24
CA THR A 623 -17.10 11.16 -20.69
C THR A 623 -18.58 11.55 -20.79
N GLN A 624 -19.22 11.26 -21.91
CA GLN A 624 -20.65 11.54 -22.10
C GLN A 624 -21.53 10.72 -21.14
N LYS A 625 -21.23 9.43 -20.95
CA LYS A 625 -21.94 8.59 -19.96
C LYS A 625 -21.77 9.10 -18.53
N ARG A 626 -20.55 9.52 -18.16
CA ARG A 626 -20.27 10.09 -16.83
C ARG A 626 -21.09 11.35 -16.58
N CYS A 627 -21.28 12.18 -17.59
CA CYS A 627 -22.11 13.38 -17.48
C CYS A 627 -23.58 13.04 -17.23
N LEU A 628 -24.12 12.03 -17.91
CA LEU A 628 -25.49 11.55 -17.71
C LEU A 628 -25.70 10.99 -16.29
N THR A 629 -24.82 10.10 -15.83
CA THR A 629 -24.93 9.52 -14.48
C THR A 629 -24.76 10.55 -13.38
N GLN A 630 -23.91 11.56 -13.59
CA GLN A 630 -23.76 12.67 -12.65
C GLN A 630 -25.04 13.51 -12.55
N ASN A 631 -25.77 13.70 -13.65
CA ASN A 631 -27.04 14.42 -13.63
C ASN A 631 -28.13 13.60 -12.92
N ASP A 632 -28.19 12.29 -13.15
CA ASP A 632 -29.12 11.39 -12.45
C ASP A 632 -28.88 11.39 -10.94
N LEU A 633 -27.60 11.35 -10.52
CA LEU A 633 -27.23 11.41 -9.11
C LEU A 633 -27.66 12.72 -8.44
N LYS A 634 -27.53 13.85 -9.15
CA LYS A 634 -28.02 15.16 -8.68
C LYS A 634 -29.54 15.15 -8.49
N MET A 635 -30.28 14.55 -9.43
CA MET A 635 -31.74 14.44 -9.34
C MET A 635 -32.17 13.58 -8.15
N GLN A 636 -31.53 12.41 -7.96
CA GLN A 636 -31.77 11.53 -6.81
C GLN A 636 -31.46 12.22 -5.48
N THR A 637 -30.36 12.98 -5.42
CA THR A 637 -29.98 13.75 -4.23
C THR A 637 -31.03 14.80 -3.87
N GLN A 638 -31.60 15.50 -4.87
CA GLN A 638 -32.71 16.42 -4.64
C GLN A 638 -33.95 15.70 -4.09
N GLN A 639 -34.28 14.53 -4.63
CA GLN A 639 -35.42 13.74 -4.16
C GLN A 639 -35.26 13.27 -2.71
N VAL A 640 -34.06 12.81 -2.34
CA VAL A 640 -33.73 12.45 -0.95
C VAL A 640 -33.89 13.65 -0.01
N ASN A 641 -33.45 14.83 -0.42
CA ASN A 641 -33.60 16.04 0.39
C ASN A 641 -35.06 16.42 0.62
N THR A 642 -35.91 16.28 -0.41
CA THR A 642 -37.36 16.49 -0.27
C THR A 642 -37.98 15.49 0.72
N LEU A 643 -37.60 14.21 0.63
CA LEU A 643 -38.09 13.19 1.56
C LEU A 643 -37.65 13.46 3.01
N LYS A 644 -36.40 13.88 3.22
CA LYS A 644 -35.91 14.28 4.56
C LYS A 644 -36.69 15.45 5.16
N MET A 645 -37.09 16.42 4.35
CA MET A 645 -37.93 17.52 4.82
C MET A 645 -39.32 17.02 5.23
N SER A 646 -39.92 16.13 4.44
CA SER A 646 -41.21 15.51 4.77
C SER A 646 -41.13 14.66 6.05
N GLU A 647 -40.06 13.88 6.24
CA GLU A 647 -39.83 13.11 7.46
C GLU A 647 -39.75 14.03 8.69
N LYS A 648 -39.05 15.16 8.59
CA LYS A 648 -38.96 16.15 9.67
C LYS A 648 -40.33 16.73 10.02
N GLN A 649 -41.16 17.01 9.02
CA GLN A 649 -42.52 17.52 9.23
C GLN A 649 -43.42 16.49 9.92
N LEU A 650 -43.40 15.23 9.46
CA LEU A 650 -44.15 14.15 10.09
C LEU A 650 -43.72 13.91 11.55
N LYS A 651 -42.42 14.05 11.84
CA LYS A 651 -41.90 13.93 13.21
C LYS A 651 -42.43 15.04 14.12
N GLN A 652 -42.56 16.27 13.61
CA GLN A 652 -43.17 17.38 14.36
C GLN A 652 -44.65 17.15 14.62
N GLU A 653 -45.41 16.67 13.63
CA GLU A 653 -46.82 16.32 13.80
C GLU A 653 -47.01 15.22 14.84
N ASN A 654 -46.18 14.18 14.81
CA ASN A 654 -46.26 13.07 15.76
C ASN A 654 -45.99 13.52 17.20
N ASN A 655 -45.01 14.42 17.40
CA ASN A 655 -44.75 15.02 18.71
C ASN A 655 -45.96 15.84 19.21
N HIS A 656 -46.58 16.63 18.33
CA HIS A 656 -47.77 17.40 18.70
C HIS A 656 -48.96 16.48 19.08
N LEU A 657 -49.17 15.40 18.34
CA LEU A 657 -50.19 14.40 18.66
C LEU A 657 -49.92 13.71 20.01
N MET A 658 -48.66 13.43 20.34
CA MET A 658 -48.27 12.88 21.65
C MET A 658 -48.58 13.84 22.80
N GLU A 659 -48.30 15.14 22.65
CA GLU A 659 -48.68 16.14 23.65
C GLU A 659 -50.20 16.23 23.83
N MET A 660 -50.95 16.20 22.73
CA MET A 660 -52.41 16.23 22.78
C MET A 660 -52.96 14.98 23.49
N LYS A 661 -52.37 13.81 23.23
CA LYS A 661 -52.71 12.56 23.94
C LYS A 661 -52.48 12.69 25.45
N MET A 662 -51.32 13.19 25.88
CA MET A 662 -51.04 13.39 27.32
C MET A 662 -52.06 14.31 27.98
N ASN A 663 -52.45 15.40 27.31
CA ASN A 663 -53.45 16.33 27.84
C ASN A 663 -54.83 15.66 27.98
N LEU A 664 -55.25 14.86 26.99
CA LEU A 664 -56.51 14.12 27.04
C LEU A 664 -56.51 13.02 28.11
N GLU A 665 -55.37 12.36 28.33
CA GLU A 665 -55.21 11.39 29.41
C GLU A 665 -55.33 12.04 30.78
N LYS A 666 -54.74 13.24 30.96
CA LYS A 666 -54.87 14.02 32.18
C LYS A 666 -56.31 14.45 32.44
N GLN A 667 -57.01 14.99 31.44
CA GLN A 667 -58.42 15.35 31.57
C GLN A 667 -59.30 14.14 31.91
N ASN A 668 -59.04 12.98 31.29
CA ASN A 668 -59.75 11.74 31.65
C ASN A 668 -59.51 11.31 33.10
N ALA A 669 -58.28 11.48 33.61
CA ALA A 669 -57.96 11.16 34.99
C ALA A 669 -58.70 12.09 35.98
N GLU A 670 -58.79 13.38 35.67
CA GLU A 670 -59.54 14.37 36.44
C GLU A 670 -61.04 14.03 36.46
N LEU A 671 -61.64 13.75 35.30
CA LEU A 671 -63.05 13.33 35.21
C LEU A 671 -63.35 12.04 35.97
N ARG A 672 -62.42 11.06 35.97
CA ARG A 672 -62.57 9.84 36.77
C ARG A 672 -62.57 10.12 38.27
N LYS A 673 -61.76 11.09 38.72
CA LYS A 673 -61.70 11.51 40.11
C LYS A 673 -62.98 12.23 40.52
N GLU A 674 -63.46 13.18 39.72
CA GLU A 674 -64.74 13.87 39.97
C GLU A 674 -65.91 12.88 40.06
N ARG A 675 -65.93 11.86 39.18
CA ARG A 675 -66.93 10.80 39.25
C ARG A 675 -66.84 10.00 40.56
N GLN A 676 -65.64 9.63 41.02
CA GLN A 676 -65.47 8.92 42.30
C GLN A 676 -65.94 9.77 43.48
N ASP A 677 -65.63 11.06 43.48
CA ASP A 677 -66.06 11.99 44.53
C ASP A 677 -67.60 12.13 44.54
N ALA A 678 -68.23 12.21 43.36
CA ALA A 678 -69.69 12.24 43.22
C ALA A 678 -70.36 10.92 43.66
N ASP A 679 -69.80 9.76 43.29
CA ASP A 679 -70.28 8.45 43.74
C ASP A 679 -70.18 8.32 45.27
N GLY A 680 -69.12 8.89 45.87
CA GLY A 680 -68.94 8.96 47.33
C GLY A 680 -70.01 9.82 48.01
N GLN A 681 -70.27 11.01 47.50
CA GLN A 681 -71.33 11.90 48.01
C GLN A 681 -72.73 11.28 47.87
N MET A 682 -72.99 10.59 46.75
CA MET A 682 -74.25 9.89 46.53
C MET A 682 -74.45 8.79 47.58
N LYS A 683 -73.38 8.05 47.92
CA LYS A 683 -73.41 7.03 48.96
C LYS A 683 -73.66 7.63 50.34
N GLU A 684 -73.01 8.74 50.69
CA GLU A 684 -73.26 9.44 51.97
C GLU A 684 -74.71 9.92 52.09
N LEU A 685 -75.28 10.46 51.00
CA LEU A 685 -76.69 10.85 50.97
C LEU A 685 -77.63 9.65 51.11
N GLN A 686 -77.27 8.52 50.49
CA GLN A 686 -78.03 7.28 50.61
C GLN A 686 -77.99 6.73 52.05
N ASP A 687 -76.82 6.74 52.69
CA ASP A 687 -76.64 6.34 54.09
C ASP A 687 -77.42 7.26 55.05
N GLN A 688 -77.46 8.58 54.77
CA GLN A 688 -78.27 9.55 55.53
C GLN A 688 -79.78 9.31 55.37
N LEU A 689 -80.24 9.00 54.15
CA LEU A 689 -81.64 8.69 53.88
C LEU A 689 -82.07 7.39 54.58
N GLU A 690 -81.22 6.36 54.57
CA GLU A 690 -81.45 5.11 55.30
C GLU A 690 -81.51 5.35 56.83
N ALA A 691 -80.65 6.24 57.35
CA ALA A 691 -80.69 6.63 58.75
C ALA A 691 -81.98 7.38 59.12
N GLU A 692 -82.44 8.33 58.30
CA GLU A 692 -83.71 9.04 58.52
C GLU A 692 -84.94 8.12 58.46
N GLN A 693 -84.94 7.11 57.57
CA GLN A 693 -85.98 6.08 57.54
C GLN A 693 -85.97 5.16 58.77
N TYR A 694 -84.84 5.03 59.46
CA TYR A 694 -84.73 4.20 60.67
C TYR A 694 -85.25 4.91 61.93
N PHE A 695 -85.34 6.25 61.90
CA PHE A 695 -85.80 7.10 63.01
C PHE A 695 -87.18 7.75 62.78
N SER A 696 -87.83 7.45 61.65
CA SER A 696 -89.22 7.78 61.33
C SER A 696 -90.13 6.57 61.54
#